data_AF-A0A952FBU6-F1
#
_entry.id   AF-A0A952FBU6-F1
#
_cell.length_a   1.000
_cell.length_b   1.000
_cell.length_c   1.000
_cell.angle_alpha   90.00
_cell.angle_beta   90.00
_cell.angle_gamma   90.00
#
_symmetry.space_group_name_H-M   'P 1'
#
loop_
_entity.id
_entity.type
_entity.pdbx_description
1 polymer ?
#
loop_
_entity_poly.entity_id
_entity_poly.type
_entity_poly.pdbx_seq_one_letter_code
_entity_poly.pdbx_strand_id
1 'polypeptide(L)'
;MSRFQVKKVAVLGAGVMGAQIAAHLVNVKVPVILFDLPAKEGPKNGIVIKAVEGLKKLKPAPLGVPEDASLIQQANYEENMELLKECDLIIEAIAERMDWKTDLYHKIAPFIAEGAIVASNTSGLSITKLSEALPESIKPRFCGIHFFNPPRYMTLVELINTPTTEPKVLDDLEAFVTSALGKGVIRAHDTPNFIANRVGIASMLATIKEADTFGLTYDVVDDLTGKKLGRASSGTFRTADVVGLDTMAHVIKTLQDNLGPGKVEDPFADVYGTPPVLAKLLESKSLGQKTGAGFYKKQGRDILRLDPESMEYVPAGAKANEVVGRMLKKPAGERLKLLREAEGAEARFLWAILRDQFHYAAVHLETIAETARDIDFAMRWGFGSKQGPFELWQQAGWKQVATWIQEDIDAGKALSKAPLPEWVFKGPVADAGGVHTAEGSWSASAKKLIPRRKLPVYERQFFPEDVLGAKAPAFETAGTTLHEDDALRLWTLDGDNGDVLIASIKTKMHAISPDVAEGLAMGVDLAEKSYKGMVIWSNDEMFSAGADLQAMLPAFMMGGAKAIEGAEAELQNVMLKLRYAAVPVVSAIRGIALGGGCEMAVYSAKRVAAMESYIGLVEVGVGLVPGAGGLTYIARRAAENASTSTNKDILPFLTEGFTAAAMAKVGTSAIESRKIGYLLDSDVIVPNKDELLFVALNEARALFNSGYRAPHKRQFPVVGRSGLATIKGQLVNMRDGGFISAHDFHIASLIAGVVCGGDVDAGTLVT
;
A
#
# COMPACT_ATOMS: atom_id res chain seq x y z
N MET A 1 10.66 -13.11 26.19
CA MET A 1 10.67 -12.34 24.94
C MET A 1 11.20 -10.95 25.24
N SER A 2 12.30 -10.55 24.61
CA SER A 2 12.71 -9.13 24.66
C SER A 2 11.68 -8.32 23.87
N ARG A 3 11.13 -7.28 24.48
CA ARG A 3 10.21 -6.36 23.82
C ARG A 3 11.00 -5.13 23.41
N PHE A 4 11.75 -5.21 22.31
CA PHE A 4 12.36 -4.02 21.72
C PHE A 4 11.23 -3.03 21.41
N GLN A 5 11.27 -1.87 22.04
CA GLN A 5 10.26 -0.83 21.89
C GLN A 5 10.96 0.40 21.35
N VAL A 6 10.65 0.76 20.11
CA VAL A 6 11.11 2.00 19.51
C VAL A 6 10.22 3.13 20.01
N LYS A 7 10.73 3.92 20.97
CA LYS A 7 10.03 5.05 21.57
C LYS A 7 10.41 6.36 20.89
N LYS A 8 11.60 6.45 20.31
CA LYS A 8 12.06 7.63 19.57
C LYS A 8 13.03 7.25 18.47
N VAL A 9 12.88 7.88 17.31
CA VAL A 9 13.73 7.66 16.12
C VAL A 9 14.44 8.95 15.73
N ALA A 10 15.72 8.87 15.38
CA ALA A 10 16.37 9.92 14.60
C ALA A 10 16.48 9.50 13.14
N VAL A 11 16.11 10.40 12.23
CA VAL A 11 16.34 10.25 10.79
C VAL A 11 17.39 11.27 10.37
N LEU A 12 18.52 10.80 9.85
CA LEU A 12 19.66 11.62 9.49
C LEU A 12 19.63 11.90 7.98
N GLY A 13 19.25 13.11 7.60
CA GLY A 13 19.07 13.56 6.22
C GLY A 13 17.62 13.96 5.93
N ALA A 14 17.39 15.24 5.64
CA ALA A 14 16.07 15.79 5.33
C ALA A 14 15.80 15.85 3.81
N GLY A 15 16.44 14.96 3.05
CA GLY A 15 16.13 14.71 1.64
C GLY A 15 14.75 14.06 1.45
N VAL A 16 14.42 13.73 0.20
CA VAL A 16 13.10 13.16 -0.18
C VAL A 16 12.73 11.92 0.62
N MET A 17 13.68 10.99 0.81
CA MET A 17 13.43 9.76 1.58
C MET A 17 13.36 10.02 3.08
N GLY A 18 14.37 10.66 3.67
CA GLY A 18 14.41 10.86 5.11
C GLY A 18 13.24 11.68 5.65
N ALA A 19 12.82 12.74 4.95
CA ALA A 19 11.65 13.52 5.36
C ALA A 19 10.35 12.69 5.31
N GLN A 20 10.19 11.81 4.31
CA GLN A 20 9.01 10.95 4.21
C GLN A 20 9.05 9.75 5.17
N ILE A 21 10.23 9.22 5.51
CA ILE A 21 10.39 8.23 6.60
C ILE A 21 9.96 8.87 7.93
N ALA A 22 10.40 10.10 8.21
CA ALA A 22 9.99 10.84 9.40
C ALA A 22 8.46 11.08 9.43
N ALA A 23 7.87 11.46 8.29
CA ALA A 23 6.42 11.58 8.16
C ALA A 23 5.68 10.26 8.48
N HIS A 24 6.18 9.13 7.98
CA HIS A 24 5.56 7.83 8.23
C HIS A 24 5.63 7.42 9.71
N LEU A 25 6.76 7.69 10.36
CA LEU A 25 6.93 7.47 11.81
C LEU A 25 5.92 8.28 12.63
N VAL A 26 5.66 9.54 12.25
CA VAL A 26 4.64 10.37 12.90
C VAL A 26 3.23 9.78 12.71
N ASN A 27 2.88 9.30 11.51
CA ASN A 27 1.57 8.69 11.25
C ASN A 27 1.26 7.53 12.21
N VAL A 28 2.30 6.81 12.65
CA VAL A 28 2.18 5.66 13.57
C VAL A 28 2.51 6.02 15.02
N LYS A 29 2.52 7.31 15.35
CA LYS A 29 2.75 7.87 16.70
C LYS A 29 4.12 7.53 17.27
N VAL A 30 5.15 7.39 16.44
CA VAL A 30 6.54 7.26 16.87
C VAL A 30 7.20 8.64 16.82
N PRO A 31 7.58 9.23 17.98
CA PRO A 31 8.35 10.46 18.04
C PRO A 31 9.60 10.40 17.16
N VAL A 32 9.80 11.45 16.36
CA VAL A 32 10.90 11.50 15.40
C VAL A 32 11.64 12.82 15.44
N ILE A 33 12.98 12.74 15.34
CA ILE A 33 13.84 13.88 15.09
C ILE A 33 14.39 13.77 13.68
N LEU A 34 14.21 14.80 12.86
CA LEU A 34 14.77 14.90 11.52
C LEU A 34 15.98 15.82 11.55
N PHE A 35 17.14 15.27 11.17
CA PHE A 35 18.39 16.00 11.10
C PHE A 35 18.77 16.37 9.67
N ASP A 36 19.43 17.51 9.51
CA ASP A 36 20.25 17.80 8.34
C ASP A 36 21.43 18.72 8.70
N LEU A 37 22.26 19.05 7.72
CA LEU A 37 23.27 20.08 7.81
C LEU A 37 22.64 21.42 8.21
N PRO A 38 23.37 22.26 8.96
CA PRO A 38 22.93 23.62 9.19
C PRO A 38 22.83 24.37 7.85
N ALA A 39 21.80 25.21 7.71
CA ALA A 39 21.71 26.11 6.58
C ALA A 39 22.91 27.09 6.58
N LYS A 40 23.47 27.35 5.39
CA LYS A 40 24.57 28.32 5.23
C LYS A 40 24.14 29.76 5.51
N GLU A 41 22.86 30.05 5.27
CA GLU A 41 22.24 31.36 5.46
C GLU A 41 20.88 31.19 6.15
N GLY A 42 20.50 32.15 6.99
CA GLY A 42 19.25 32.11 7.76
C GLY A 42 19.31 31.24 9.02
N PRO A 43 18.16 30.76 9.54
CA PRO A 43 18.13 29.88 10.71
C PRO A 43 18.88 28.58 10.43
N LYS A 44 19.69 28.09 11.37
CA LYS A 44 20.49 26.87 11.21
C LYS A 44 19.66 25.65 10.82
N ASN A 45 18.44 25.49 11.34
CA ASN A 45 17.53 24.41 10.94
C ASN A 45 16.83 24.63 9.59
N GLY A 46 17.21 25.63 8.79
CA GLY A 46 16.52 26.05 7.57
C GLY A 46 16.30 24.94 6.54
N ILE A 47 17.23 23.99 6.40
CA ILE A 47 17.10 22.84 5.49
C ILE A 47 15.95 21.93 5.95
N VAL A 48 15.94 21.55 7.23
CA VAL A 48 14.91 20.69 7.82
C VAL A 48 13.55 21.38 7.84
N ILE A 49 13.49 22.67 8.21
CA ILE A 49 12.26 23.48 8.17
C ILE A 49 11.63 23.38 6.78
N LYS A 50 12.42 23.59 5.72
CA LYS A 50 11.94 23.55 4.34
C LYS A 50 11.47 22.16 3.93
N ALA A 51 12.16 21.11 4.36
CA ALA A 51 11.78 19.73 4.08
C ALA A 51 10.43 19.37 4.72
N VAL A 52 10.24 19.72 6.00
CA VAL A 52 9.00 19.48 6.75
C VAL A 52 7.82 20.25 6.14
N GLU A 53 8.00 21.52 5.76
CA GLU A 53 6.97 22.28 5.05
C GLU A 53 6.67 21.71 3.65
N GLY A 54 7.68 21.12 2.99
CA GLY A 54 7.54 20.44 1.71
C GLY A 54 6.59 19.24 1.77
N LEU A 55 6.62 18.46 2.86
CA LEU A 55 5.79 17.26 3.04
C LEU A 55 4.29 17.54 2.86
N LYS A 56 3.82 18.71 3.31
CA LYS A 56 2.40 19.13 3.23
C LYS A 56 1.88 19.24 1.79
N LYS A 57 2.76 19.36 0.81
CA LYS A 57 2.43 19.61 -0.60
C LYS A 57 2.64 18.38 -1.50
N LEU A 58 3.27 17.33 -0.99
CA LEU A 58 3.58 16.14 -1.78
C LEU A 58 2.32 15.32 -2.10
N LYS A 59 2.34 14.70 -3.29
CA LYS A 59 1.31 13.76 -3.76
C LYS A 59 2.00 12.52 -4.35
N PRO A 60 1.64 11.29 -3.92
CA PRO A 60 0.70 10.98 -2.84
C PRO A 60 1.18 11.50 -1.47
N ALA A 61 0.27 11.65 -0.50
CA ALA A 61 0.54 12.41 0.73
C ALA A 61 1.36 11.56 1.75
N PRO A 62 2.56 12.01 2.17
CA PRO A 62 3.36 11.24 3.12
C PRO A 62 2.80 11.27 4.55
N LEU A 63 2.11 12.34 4.92
CA LEU A 63 1.42 12.49 6.20
C LEU A 63 -0.06 12.09 6.06
N GLY A 64 -0.61 11.48 7.11
CA GLY A 64 -2.05 11.19 7.20
C GLY A 64 -2.88 12.48 7.22
N VAL A 65 -2.40 13.49 7.96
CA VAL A 65 -2.93 14.87 7.93
C VAL A 65 -1.77 15.88 7.93
N PRO A 66 -1.87 17.02 7.20
CA PRO A 66 -0.76 17.97 7.08
C PRO A 66 -0.31 18.62 8.39
N GLU A 67 -1.20 18.71 9.39
CA GLU A 67 -0.92 19.35 10.68
C GLU A 67 0.13 18.58 11.50
N ASP A 68 0.18 17.27 11.33
CA ASP A 68 1.12 16.38 12.03
C ASP A 68 2.57 16.61 11.61
N ALA A 69 2.84 17.37 10.55
CA ALA A 69 4.18 17.85 10.22
C ALA A 69 4.86 18.57 11.40
N SER A 70 4.07 19.22 12.27
CA SER A 70 4.56 19.91 13.47
C SER A 70 5.13 18.97 14.54
N LEU A 71 4.83 17.67 14.47
CA LEU A 71 5.34 16.64 15.38
C LEU A 71 6.73 16.14 14.99
N ILE A 72 7.25 16.52 13.82
CA ILE A 72 8.63 16.23 13.41
C ILE A 72 9.55 17.24 14.09
N GLN A 73 10.33 16.77 15.08
CA GLN A 73 11.33 17.62 15.73
C GLN A 73 12.46 17.92 14.75
N GLN A 74 12.78 19.20 14.55
CA GLN A 74 13.73 19.65 13.54
C GLN A 74 15.08 19.93 14.19
N ALA A 75 16.16 19.33 13.66
CA ALA A 75 17.47 19.36 14.28
C ALA A 75 18.61 19.53 13.26
N ASN A 76 19.77 20.01 13.71
CA ASN A 76 20.97 20.10 12.90
C ASN A 76 22.19 19.42 13.55
N TYR A 77 23.15 19.03 12.70
CA TYR A 77 24.36 18.32 13.15
C TYR A 77 25.39 19.19 13.91
N GLU A 78 25.19 20.50 14.09
CA GLU A 78 26.07 21.34 14.91
C GLU A 78 25.57 21.49 16.34
N GLU A 79 24.27 21.62 16.54
CA GLU A 79 23.70 22.05 17.82
C GLU A 79 22.93 20.96 18.55
N ASN A 80 22.54 19.89 17.85
CA ASN A 80 21.52 18.97 18.36
C ASN A 80 21.96 17.51 18.43
N MET A 81 23.26 17.22 18.26
CA MET A 81 23.81 15.86 18.29
C MET A 81 23.50 15.11 19.60
N GLU A 82 23.43 15.83 20.73
CA GLU A 82 23.07 15.26 22.04
C GLU A 82 21.70 14.59 22.06
N LEU A 83 20.75 15.01 21.19
CA LEU A 83 19.42 14.41 21.11
C LEU A 83 19.46 12.94 20.62
N LEU A 84 20.55 12.51 19.97
CA LEU A 84 20.72 11.11 19.54
C LEU A 84 20.81 10.13 20.72
N LYS A 85 21.18 10.61 21.92
CA LYS A 85 21.22 9.80 23.14
C LYS A 85 19.83 9.37 23.64
N GLU A 86 18.77 9.99 23.12
CA GLU A 86 17.38 9.69 23.47
C GLU A 86 16.71 8.71 22.48
N CYS A 87 17.39 8.31 21.41
CA CYS A 87 16.82 7.51 20.33
C CYS A 87 17.09 6.02 20.52
N ASP A 88 16.08 5.19 20.25
CA ASP A 88 16.21 3.73 20.23
C ASP A 88 16.59 3.21 18.84
N LEU A 89 16.32 4.00 17.79
CA LEU A 89 16.66 3.70 16.40
C LEU A 89 17.15 4.97 15.69
N ILE A 90 18.25 4.84 14.95
CA ILE A 90 18.82 5.90 14.12
C ILE A 90 18.85 5.41 12.67
N ILE A 91 18.18 6.12 11.77
CA ILE A 91 18.10 5.79 10.34
C ILE A 91 18.86 6.85 9.55
N GLU A 92 19.98 6.46 8.96
CA GLU A 92 20.76 7.30 8.05
C GLU A 92 20.13 7.29 6.64
N ALA A 93 19.81 8.47 6.10
CA ALA A 93 19.20 8.68 4.80
C ALA A 93 19.76 9.95 4.09
N ILE A 94 21.07 10.20 4.24
CA ILE A 94 21.80 11.23 3.51
C ILE A 94 22.16 10.77 2.09
N ALA A 95 22.75 11.67 1.30
CA ALA A 95 23.11 11.42 -0.09
C ALA A 95 23.98 10.16 -0.27
N GLU A 96 23.83 9.51 -1.43
CA GLU A 96 24.37 8.19 -1.73
C GLU A 96 25.88 8.22 -2.05
N ARG A 97 26.68 8.57 -1.04
CA ARG A 97 28.14 8.64 -1.11
C ARG A 97 28.77 7.97 0.09
N MET A 98 29.70 7.05 -0.17
CA MET A 98 30.40 6.29 0.87
C MET A 98 31.12 7.21 1.86
N ASP A 99 31.92 8.16 1.36
CA ASP A 99 32.72 9.07 2.18
C ASP A 99 31.85 9.94 3.10
N TRP A 100 30.75 10.48 2.59
CA TRP A 100 29.85 11.32 3.40
C TRP A 100 29.14 10.53 4.50
N LYS A 101 28.74 9.28 4.20
CA LYS A 101 28.11 8.40 5.20
C LYS A 101 29.10 7.98 6.27
N THR A 102 30.34 7.61 5.90
CA THR A 102 31.38 7.27 6.88
C THR A 102 31.74 8.47 7.76
N ASP A 103 31.85 9.67 7.19
CA ASP A 103 32.11 10.90 7.96
C ASP A 103 30.98 11.19 8.96
N LEU A 104 29.73 11.00 8.54
CA LEU A 104 28.58 11.12 9.43
C LEU A 104 28.65 10.10 10.57
N TYR A 105 28.98 8.84 10.30
CA TYR A 105 29.11 7.81 11.33
C TYR A 105 30.18 8.14 12.36
N HIS A 106 31.35 8.60 11.95
CA HIS A 106 32.38 9.08 12.87
C HIS A 106 31.87 10.24 13.74
N LYS A 107 31.12 11.17 13.12
CA LYS A 107 30.58 12.34 13.81
C LYS A 107 29.50 11.98 14.84
N ILE A 108 28.61 11.04 14.53
CA ILE A 108 27.49 10.69 15.41
C ILE A 108 27.86 9.67 16.49
N ALA A 109 28.90 8.84 16.28
CA ALA A 109 29.25 7.73 17.17
C ALA A 109 29.31 8.09 18.68
N PRO A 110 29.89 9.23 19.11
CA PRO A 110 29.92 9.60 20.53
C PRO A 110 28.55 9.90 21.17
N PHE A 111 27.53 10.10 20.35
CA PHE A 111 26.19 10.50 20.77
C PHE A 111 25.15 9.38 20.62
N ILE A 112 25.53 8.23 20.06
CA ILE A 112 24.63 7.08 19.92
C ILE A 112 24.45 6.42 21.29
N ALA A 113 23.20 6.18 21.70
CA ALA A 113 22.91 5.49 22.95
C ALA A 113 23.39 4.03 22.95
N GLU A 114 23.77 3.51 24.12
CA GLU A 114 24.33 2.15 24.30
C GLU A 114 23.40 1.02 23.82
N GLY A 115 22.08 1.25 23.77
CA GLY A 115 21.08 0.29 23.28
C GLY A 115 20.46 0.60 21.91
N ALA A 116 20.76 1.75 21.30
CA ALA A 116 20.18 2.15 20.02
C ALA A 116 20.58 1.23 18.85
N ILE A 117 19.65 0.91 17.98
CA ILE A 117 19.97 0.31 16.67
C ILE A 117 20.34 1.43 15.70
N VAL A 118 21.41 1.23 14.93
CA VAL A 118 21.83 2.18 13.88
C VAL A 118 21.63 1.51 12.55
N ALA A 119 20.98 2.18 11.60
CA ALA A 119 20.69 1.57 10.32
C ALA A 119 20.82 2.55 9.16
N SER A 120 21.19 2.05 7.98
CA SER A 120 21.31 2.85 6.76
C SER A 120 20.18 2.54 5.78
N ASN A 121 19.55 3.58 5.24
CA ASN A 121 18.60 3.52 4.13
C ASN A 121 19.30 3.64 2.76
N THR A 122 20.60 3.37 2.66
CA THR A 122 21.29 3.29 1.36
C THR A 122 20.55 2.35 0.40
N SER A 123 20.55 2.66 -0.89
CA SER A 123 19.87 1.89 -1.94
C SER A 123 20.77 0.89 -2.65
N GLY A 124 22.07 0.92 -2.38
CA GLY A 124 23.00 -0.05 -2.98
C GLY A 124 24.47 -0.01 -2.52
N LEU A 125 24.85 0.84 -1.56
CA LEU A 125 26.20 0.78 -0.97
C LEU A 125 26.30 -0.41 -0.01
N SER A 126 27.49 -1.00 0.08
CA SER A 126 27.71 -2.13 1.00
C SER A 126 27.56 -1.70 2.46
N ILE A 127 26.66 -2.36 3.16
CA ILE A 127 26.41 -2.17 4.60
C ILE A 127 27.64 -2.61 5.40
N THR A 128 28.29 -3.70 4.99
CA THR A 128 29.52 -4.19 5.62
C THR A 128 30.61 -3.12 5.57
N LYS A 129 30.85 -2.51 4.41
CA LYS A 129 31.85 -1.42 4.28
C LYS A 129 31.48 -0.18 5.10
N LEU A 130 30.20 0.22 5.10
CA LEU A 130 29.74 1.34 5.94
C LEU A 130 29.99 1.08 7.43
N SER A 131 29.83 -0.16 7.88
CA SER A 131 30.03 -0.55 9.28
C SER A 131 31.47 -0.39 9.77
N GLU A 132 32.46 -0.36 8.87
CA GLU A 132 33.88 -0.22 9.23
C GLU A 132 34.18 1.13 9.89
N ALA A 133 33.40 2.17 9.59
CA ALA A 133 33.52 3.50 10.21
C ALA A 133 32.90 3.58 11.63
N LEU A 134 32.17 2.55 12.06
CA LEU A 134 31.54 2.53 13.37
C LEU A 134 32.45 1.85 14.42
N PRO A 135 32.42 2.29 15.69
CA PRO A 135 33.10 1.60 16.79
C PRO A 135 32.59 0.16 16.99
N GLU A 136 33.46 -0.72 17.50
CA GLU A 136 33.13 -2.14 17.79
C GLU A 136 31.89 -2.31 18.69
N SER A 137 31.60 -1.36 19.58
CA SER A 137 30.42 -1.39 20.45
C SER A 137 29.09 -1.11 19.73
N ILE A 138 29.14 -0.59 18.50
CA ILE A 138 27.96 -0.27 17.67
C ILE A 138 27.80 -1.27 16.52
N LYS A 139 28.90 -1.80 15.97
CA LYS A 139 28.85 -2.75 14.83
C LYS A 139 27.84 -3.90 15.00
N PRO A 140 27.71 -4.56 16.18
CA PRO A 140 26.72 -5.62 16.37
C PRO A 140 25.26 -5.17 16.26
N ARG A 141 25.02 -3.86 16.37
CA ARG A 141 23.72 -3.18 16.33
C ARG A 141 23.53 -2.34 15.06
N PHE A 142 24.37 -2.57 14.05
CA PHE A 142 24.32 -1.86 12.78
C PHE A 142 23.79 -2.75 11.65
N CYS A 143 22.90 -2.23 10.80
CA CYS A 143 22.38 -2.96 9.64
C CYS A 143 21.90 -2.00 8.52
N GLY A 144 21.47 -2.57 7.39
CA GLY A 144 20.67 -1.86 6.39
C GLY A 144 19.17 -1.92 6.74
N ILE A 145 18.46 -0.82 6.48
CA ILE A 145 17.01 -0.70 6.52
C ILE A 145 16.53 0.09 5.30
N HIS A 146 16.37 -0.60 4.17
CA HIS A 146 16.11 0.06 2.89
C HIS A 146 14.60 0.14 2.62
N PHE A 147 14.06 1.36 2.75
CA PHE A 147 12.69 1.73 2.39
C PHE A 147 12.57 2.08 0.91
N PHE A 148 11.38 1.88 0.36
CA PHE A 148 11.05 2.21 -1.03
C PHE A 148 10.17 3.47 -1.11
N ASN A 149 10.43 4.32 -2.11
CA ASN A 149 9.68 5.57 -2.29
C ASN A 149 8.33 5.31 -2.99
N PRO A 150 7.20 5.83 -2.48
CA PRO A 150 7.03 6.57 -1.23
C PRO A 150 6.95 5.67 0.04
N PRO A 151 7.68 5.96 1.13
CA PRO A 151 7.78 5.08 2.31
C PRO A 151 6.47 4.75 2.99
N ARG A 152 5.45 5.60 2.93
CA ARG A 152 4.14 5.30 3.50
C ARG A 152 3.42 4.18 2.72
N TYR A 153 3.48 4.24 1.39
CA TYR A 153 2.66 3.42 0.48
C TYR A 153 3.36 2.15 0.01
N MET A 154 4.68 2.19 -0.16
CA MET A 154 5.43 0.99 -0.58
C MET A 154 5.51 0.00 0.58
N THR A 155 5.14 -1.25 0.32
CA THR A 155 5.09 -2.30 1.34
C THR A 155 6.49 -2.74 1.76
N LEU A 156 7.44 -2.79 0.82
CA LEU A 156 8.75 -3.41 1.03
C LEU A 156 9.67 -2.60 1.95
N VAL A 157 10.32 -3.32 2.86
CA VAL A 157 11.60 -2.93 3.48
C VAL A 157 12.58 -4.09 3.34
N GLU A 158 13.79 -3.80 2.87
CA GLU A 158 14.89 -4.77 2.90
C GLU A 158 15.73 -4.56 4.16
N LEU A 159 15.93 -5.63 4.93
CA LEU A 159 16.87 -5.65 6.04
C LEU A 159 18.16 -6.38 5.63
N ILE A 160 19.31 -5.78 5.92
CA ILE A 160 20.61 -6.28 5.47
C ILE A 160 21.56 -6.34 6.67
N ASN A 161 22.00 -7.53 7.08
CA ASN A 161 23.01 -7.65 8.11
C ASN A 161 24.43 -7.48 7.55
N THR A 162 25.34 -7.06 8.42
CA THR A 162 26.77 -7.29 8.27
C THR A 162 27.13 -8.66 8.87
N PRO A 163 28.38 -9.12 8.72
CA PRO A 163 28.86 -10.30 9.45
C PRO A 163 28.83 -10.15 10.99
N THR A 164 28.80 -8.92 11.51
CA THR A 164 28.81 -8.65 12.95
C THR A 164 27.43 -8.34 13.52
N THR A 165 26.44 -7.97 12.71
CA THR A 165 25.07 -7.71 13.18
C THR A 165 24.52 -8.91 13.93
N GLU A 166 24.06 -8.70 15.16
CA GLU A 166 23.41 -9.75 15.93
C GLU A 166 22.07 -10.14 15.28
N PRO A 167 21.76 -11.44 15.14
CA PRO A 167 20.48 -11.88 14.54
C PRO A 167 19.26 -11.26 15.20
N LYS A 168 19.35 -11.04 16.52
CA LYS A 168 18.30 -10.42 17.34
C LYS A 168 17.95 -8.99 16.89
N VAL A 169 18.93 -8.22 16.42
CA VAL A 169 18.72 -6.85 15.91
C VAL A 169 17.80 -6.86 14.69
N LEU A 170 18.00 -7.84 13.78
CA LEU A 170 17.11 -8.00 12.64
C LEU A 170 15.72 -8.48 13.04
N ASP A 171 15.61 -9.42 13.98
CA ASP A 171 14.31 -9.91 14.46
C ASP A 171 13.50 -8.78 15.13
N ASP A 172 14.16 -7.96 15.96
CA ASP A 172 13.56 -6.83 16.66
C ASP A 172 13.13 -5.72 15.69
N LEU A 173 13.97 -5.40 14.68
CA LEU A 173 13.61 -4.46 13.62
C LEU A 173 12.49 -4.99 12.73
N GLU A 174 12.52 -6.26 12.33
CA GLU A 174 11.48 -6.89 11.53
C GLU A 174 10.14 -6.82 12.26
N ALA A 175 10.09 -7.13 13.56
CA ALA A 175 8.88 -7.00 14.36
C ALA A 175 8.34 -5.56 14.41
N PHE A 176 9.21 -4.56 14.63
CA PHE A 176 8.82 -3.15 14.65
C PHE A 176 8.32 -2.68 13.28
N VAL A 177 9.09 -2.95 12.22
CA VAL A 177 8.80 -2.53 10.84
C VAL A 177 7.50 -3.19 10.34
N THR A 178 7.26 -4.45 10.68
CA THR A 178 6.04 -5.16 10.27
C THR A 178 4.79 -4.66 10.99
N SER A 179 4.72 -4.67 12.32
CA SER A 179 3.49 -4.27 13.03
C SER A 179 3.33 -2.75 13.13
N ALA A 180 4.40 -2.03 13.46
CA ALA A 180 4.30 -0.60 13.75
C ALA A 180 4.30 0.25 12.49
N LEU A 181 5.08 -0.12 11.45
CA LEU A 181 5.14 0.63 10.19
C LEU A 181 4.27 0.03 9.08
N GLY A 182 3.67 -1.15 9.29
CA GLY A 182 2.81 -1.79 8.30
C GLY A 182 3.54 -2.30 7.06
N LYS A 183 4.79 -2.75 7.22
CA LYS A 183 5.66 -3.16 6.11
C LYS A 183 5.81 -4.66 5.97
N GLY A 184 6.01 -5.10 4.73
CA GLY A 184 6.53 -6.43 4.41
C GLY A 184 8.05 -6.39 4.39
N VAL A 185 8.67 -7.34 5.08
CA VAL A 185 10.13 -7.39 5.25
C VAL A 185 10.70 -8.58 4.51
N ILE A 186 11.78 -8.35 3.77
CA ILE A 186 12.67 -9.41 3.29
C ILE A 186 14.08 -9.18 3.87
N ARG A 187 14.87 -10.26 3.99
CA ARG A 187 16.29 -10.13 4.36
C ARG A 187 17.14 -10.33 3.12
N ALA A 188 17.89 -9.30 2.75
CA ALA A 188 18.75 -9.30 1.58
C ALA A 188 20.21 -9.56 1.98
N HIS A 189 20.97 -10.16 1.07
CA HIS A 189 22.42 -10.21 1.21
C HIS A 189 23.04 -8.83 0.92
N ASP A 190 24.19 -8.56 1.53
CA ASP A 190 24.94 -7.32 1.31
C ASP A 190 25.68 -7.37 -0.04
N THR A 191 24.91 -7.31 -1.12
CA THR A 191 25.39 -7.22 -2.50
C THR A 191 24.95 -5.90 -3.13
N PRO A 192 25.67 -5.40 -4.17
CA PRO A 192 25.30 -4.15 -4.82
C PRO A 192 23.82 -4.13 -5.23
N ASN A 193 23.08 -3.12 -4.77
CA ASN A 193 21.63 -2.95 -5.01
C ASN A 193 20.71 -4.04 -4.41
N PHE A 194 21.19 -4.83 -3.45
CA PHE A 194 20.42 -5.81 -2.67
C PHE A 194 19.60 -6.77 -3.56
N ILE A 195 18.29 -6.92 -3.32
CA ILE A 195 17.42 -7.80 -4.12
C ILE A 195 16.57 -6.98 -5.08
N ALA A 196 15.74 -6.07 -4.57
CA ALA A 196 14.71 -5.44 -5.37
C ALA A 196 15.31 -4.56 -6.47
N ASN A 197 16.24 -3.66 -6.11
CA ASN A 197 16.89 -2.80 -7.09
C ASN A 197 17.74 -3.61 -8.07
N ARG A 198 18.41 -4.67 -7.59
CA ARG A 198 19.19 -5.60 -8.42
C ARG A 198 18.36 -6.23 -9.52
N VAL A 199 17.27 -6.92 -9.16
CA VAL A 199 16.40 -7.64 -10.11
C VAL A 199 15.52 -6.67 -10.91
N GLY A 200 14.98 -5.64 -10.26
CA GLY A 200 14.08 -4.68 -10.88
C GLY A 200 14.75 -3.81 -11.94
N ILE A 201 15.92 -3.24 -11.64
CA ILE A 201 16.65 -2.42 -12.62
C ILE A 201 17.21 -3.29 -13.75
N ALA A 202 17.72 -4.50 -13.46
CA ALA A 202 18.12 -5.43 -14.51
C ALA A 202 16.95 -5.75 -15.46
N SER A 203 15.74 -5.99 -14.92
CA SER A 203 14.54 -6.22 -15.73
C SER A 203 14.12 -4.98 -16.54
N MET A 204 14.25 -3.77 -15.99
CA MET A 204 14.00 -2.54 -16.75
C MET A 204 14.99 -2.35 -17.89
N LEU A 205 16.29 -2.58 -17.66
CA LEU A 205 17.32 -2.51 -18.70
C LEU A 205 17.09 -3.56 -19.80
N ALA A 206 16.76 -4.80 -19.41
CA ALA A 206 16.37 -5.85 -20.35
C ALA A 206 15.15 -5.42 -21.18
N THR A 207 14.15 -4.80 -20.55
CA THR A 207 12.95 -4.30 -21.24
C THR A 207 13.29 -3.20 -22.24
N ILE A 208 14.17 -2.25 -21.89
CA ILE A 208 14.63 -1.20 -22.81
C ILE A 208 15.39 -1.81 -23.99
N LYS A 209 16.28 -2.76 -23.72
CA LYS A 209 17.09 -3.43 -24.75
C LYS A 209 16.22 -4.22 -25.70
N GLU A 210 15.27 -5.01 -25.20
CA GLU A 210 14.39 -5.81 -26.04
C GLU A 210 13.36 -4.96 -26.79
N ALA A 211 12.91 -3.84 -26.24
CA ALA A 211 12.05 -2.91 -26.96
C ALA A 211 12.74 -2.39 -28.24
N ASP A 212 14.05 -2.09 -28.15
CA ASP A 212 14.90 -1.72 -29.28
C ASP A 212 15.07 -2.89 -30.26
N THR A 213 15.41 -4.09 -29.76
CA THR A 213 15.53 -5.32 -30.60
C THR A 213 14.30 -5.59 -31.45
N PHE A 214 13.10 -5.38 -30.89
CA PHE A 214 11.82 -5.64 -31.56
C PHE A 214 11.19 -4.41 -32.23
N GLY A 215 11.84 -3.25 -32.19
CA GLY A 215 11.36 -2.01 -32.83
C GLY A 215 10.04 -1.50 -32.28
N LEU A 216 9.81 -1.64 -30.96
CA LEU A 216 8.55 -1.24 -30.32
C LEU A 216 8.61 0.17 -29.77
N THR A 217 7.51 0.91 -29.89
CA THR A 217 7.38 2.26 -29.33
C THR A 217 7.09 2.21 -27.83
N TYR A 218 7.51 3.25 -27.10
CA TYR A 218 7.41 3.29 -25.64
C TYR A 218 5.98 3.17 -25.09
N ASP A 219 5.00 3.73 -25.80
CA ASP A 219 3.58 3.65 -25.42
C ASP A 219 2.99 2.26 -25.65
N VAL A 220 3.40 1.53 -26.70
CA VAL A 220 3.03 0.12 -26.89
C VAL A 220 3.67 -0.74 -25.81
N VAL A 221 4.95 -0.51 -25.49
CA VAL A 221 5.64 -1.23 -24.41
C VAL A 221 4.97 -0.98 -23.07
N ASP A 222 4.60 0.25 -22.73
CA ASP A 222 3.91 0.54 -21.47
C ASP A 222 2.50 -0.05 -21.41
N ASP A 223 1.79 -0.09 -22.53
CA ASP A 223 0.48 -0.75 -22.64
C ASP A 223 0.59 -2.27 -22.44
N LEU A 224 1.63 -2.91 -22.97
CA LEU A 224 1.96 -4.32 -22.78
C LEU A 224 2.41 -4.64 -21.35
N THR A 225 3.38 -3.88 -20.84
CA THR A 225 4.09 -4.18 -19.60
C THR A 225 3.39 -3.66 -18.35
N GLY A 226 2.38 -2.81 -18.49
CA GLY A 226 1.57 -2.30 -17.36
C GLY A 226 0.53 -3.29 -16.85
N LYS A 227 -0.73 -2.84 -16.74
CA LYS A 227 -1.83 -3.66 -16.17
C LYS A 227 -2.03 -5.00 -16.90
N LYS A 228 -1.78 -5.06 -18.22
CA LYS A 228 -1.96 -6.28 -19.01
C LYS A 228 -1.03 -7.42 -18.56
N LEU A 229 0.17 -7.09 -18.09
CA LEU A 229 1.14 -8.04 -17.53
C LEU A 229 1.07 -8.13 -15.99
N GLY A 230 0.11 -7.43 -15.37
CA GLY A 230 -0.02 -7.41 -13.91
C GLY A 230 1.03 -6.54 -13.20
N ARG A 231 1.54 -5.48 -13.83
CA ARG A 231 2.40 -4.48 -13.18
C ARG A 231 1.63 -3.15 -13.01
N ALA A 232 2.30 -2.14 -12.43
CA ALA A 232 1.77 -0.79 -12.29
C ALA A 232 1.22 -0.25 -13.62
N SER A 233 0.16 0.56 -13.58
CA SER A 233 -0.50 1.07 -14.78
C SER A 233 0.34 2.02 -15.63
N SER A 234 1.44 2.52 -15.06
CA SER A 234 2.46 3.29 -15.76
C SER A 234 3.37 2.44 -16.65
N GLY A 235 3.29 1.11 -16.63
CA GLY A 235 4.17 0.28 -17.45
C GLY A 235 5.64 0.44 -17.04
N THR A 236 6.55 0.53 -18.02
CA THR A 236 8.00 0.54 -17.79
C THR A 236 8.57 1.96 -17.93
N PHE A 237 8.38 2.63 -19.06
CA PHE A 237 8.99 3.93 -19.37
C PHE A 237 8.34 5.06 -18.58
N ARG A 238 7.01 5.10 -18.48
CA ARG A 238 6.35 6.09 -17.62
C ARG A 238 6.65 5.84 -16.13
N THR A 239 6.89 4.61 -15.70
CA THR A 239 7.38 4.34 -14.34
C THR A 239 8.79 4.91 -14.14
N ALA A 240 9.70 4.77 -15.12
CA ALA A 240 11.01 5.40 -15.07
C ALA A 240 10.91 6.93 -14.96
N ASP A 241 9.98 7.57 -15.68
CA ASP A 241 9.71 9.01 -15.58
C ASP A 241 9.17 9.42 -14.20
N VAL A 242 8.34 8.58 -13.57
CA VAL A 242 7.78 8.83 -12.23
C VAL A 242 8.88 8.74 -11.16
N VAL A 243 9.74 7.72 -11.25
CA VAL A 243 10.87 7.53 -10.33
C VAL A 243 11.91 8.64 -10.52
N GLY A 244 12.16 9.02 -11.76
CA GLY A 244 13.19 9.98 -12.15
C GLY A 244 14.38 9.30 -12.82
N LEU A 245 14.72 9.78 -14.02
CA LEU A 245 15.74 9.15 -14.86
C LEU A 245 17.16 9.27 -14.31
N ASP A 246 17.45 10.32 -13.55
CA ASP A 246 18.69 10.48 -12.79
C ASP A 246 18.82 9.46 -11.66
N THR A 247 17.73 9.16 -10.95
CA THR A 247 17.71 8.14 -9.90
C THR A 247 17.99 6.76 -10.51
N MET A 248 17.34 6.44 -11.63
CA MET A 248 17.65 5.23 -12.40
C MET A 248 19.12 5.18 -12.80
N ALA A 249 19.66 6.28 -13.32
CA ALA A 249 21.07 6.38 -13.71
C ALA A 249 22.04 6.15 -12.54
N HIS A 250 21.73 6.65 -11.34
CA HIS A 250 22.53 6.39 -10.13
C HIS A 250 22.56 4.91 -9.74
N VAL A 251 21.42 4.21 -9.82
CA VAL A 251 21.36 2.77 -9.52
C VAL A 251 22.11 1.95 -10.56
N ILE A 252 21.98 2.31 -11.84
CA ILE A 252 22.77 1.72 -12.95
C ILE A 252 24.26 1.93 -12.70
N LYS A 253 24.67 3.14 -12.33
CA LYS A 253 26.07 3.47 -12.07
C LYS A 253 26.65 2.63 -10.93
N THR A 254 25.85 2.35 -9.90
CA THR A 254 26.25 1.45 -8.79
C THR A 254 26.53 0.03 -9.29
N LEU A 255 25.72 -0.50 -10.21
CA LEU A 255 26.00 -1.79 -10.86
C LEU A 255 27.29 -1.74 -11.66
N GLN A 256 27.47 -0.71 -12.50
CA GLN A 256 28.67 -0.56 -13.34
C GLN A 256 29.96 -0.48 -12.50
N ASP A 257 29.94 0.29 -11.41
CA ASP A 257 31.13 0.54 -10.60
C ASP A 257 31.56 -0.67 -9.77
N ASN A 258 30.62 -1.56 -9.42
CA ASN A 258 30.87 -2.72 -8.57
C ASN A 258 30.88 -4.07 -9.32
N LEU A 259 30.19 -4.16 -10.45
CA LEU A 259 29.92 -5.40 -11.19
C LEU A 259 30.17 -5.27 -12.71
N GLY A 260 30.68 -4.13 -13.16
CA GLY A 260 31.09 -3.95 -14.55
C GLY A 260 32.37 -4.71 -14.90
N PRO A 261 32.80 -4.66 -16.17
CA PRO A 261 34.01 -5.33 -16.64
C PRO A 261 35.24 -4.97 -15.79
N GLY A 262 35.98 -6.00 -15.34
CA GLY A 262 37.18 -5.83 -14.49
C GLY A 262 36.88 -5.61 -13.00
N LYS A 263 35.64 -5.81 -12.55
CA LYS A 263 35.23 -5.80 -11.14
C LYS A 263 34.93 -7.24 -10.65
N VAL A 264 33.82 -7.44 -9.95
CA VAL A 264 33.29 -8.77 -9.68
C VAL A 264 32.67 -9.31 -10.97
N GLU A 265 33.05 -10.53 -11.36
CA GLU A 265 32.52 -11.17 -12.55
C GLU A 265 31.01 -11.38 -12.41
N ASP A 266 30.27 -10.78 -13.34
CA ASP A 266 28.82 -10.87 -13.43
C ASP A 266 28.43 -11.24 -14.86
N PRO A 267 27.71 -12.35 -15.08
CA PRO A 267 27.39 -12.82 -16.42
C PRO A 267 26.41 -11.92 -17.18
N PHE A 268 25.82 -10.92 -16.53
CA PHE A 268 24.93 -9.92 -17.12
C PHE A 268 25.57 -8.52 -17.17
N ALA A 269 26.89 -8.40 -16.96
CA ALA A 269 27.58 -7.11 -16.95
C ALA A 269 27.29 -6.25 -18.19
N ASP A 270 27.15 -6.87 -19.37
CA ASP A 270 26.84 -6.19 -20.64
C ASP A 270 25.44 -5.53 -20.63
N VAL A 271 24.51 -6.03 -19.82
CA VAL A 271 23.15 -5.48 -19.69
C VAL A 271 23.16 -4.19 -18.86
N TYR A 272 24.16 -3.99 -18.00
CA TYR A 272 24.23 -2.83 -17.10
C TYR A 272 24.68 -1.54 -17.79
N GLY A 273 24.89 -1.55 -19.11
CA GLY A 273 25.20 -0.35 -19.88
C GLY A 273 24.06 0.68 -19.86
N THR A 274 24.40 1.97 -19.73
CA THR A 274 23.41 3.05 -19.81
C THR A 274 22.85 3.13 -21.24
N PRO A 275 21.53 2.97 -21.45
CA PRO A 275 20.95 3.04 -22.80
C PRO A 275 21.22 4.40 -23.46
N PRO A 276 21.54 4.47 -24.78
CA PRO A 276 21.86 5.73 -25.45
C PRO A 276 20.77 6.79 -25.33
N VAL A 277 19.49 6.39 -25.42
CA VAL A 277 18.36 7.30 -25.24
C VAL A 277 18.30 7.88 -23.83
N LEU A 278 18.60 7.07 -22.81
CA LEU A 278 18.65 7.52 -21.42
C LEU A 278 19.79 8.53 -21.23
N ALA A 279 20.97 8.28 -21.80
CA ALA A 279 22.09 9.21 -21.76
C ALA A 279 21.71 10.59 -22.35
N LYS A 280 21.07 10.63 -23.52
CA LYS A 280 20.61 11.89 -24.14
C LYS A 280 19.54 12.61 -23.30
N LEU A 281 18.62 11.86 -22.68
CA LEU A 281 17.61 12.43 -21.77
C LEU A 281 18.26 13.08 -20.53
N LEU A 282 19.30 12.45 -19.97
CA LEU A 282 20.08 13.00 -18.85
C LEU A 282 20.83 14.27 -19.27
N GLU A 283 21.51 14.26 -20.42
CA GLU A 283 22.23 15.41 -20.98
C GLU A 283 21.31 16.62 -21.18
N SER A 284 20.10 16.38 -21.70
CA SER A 284 19.08 17.43 -21.91
C SER A 284 18.32 17.84 -20.65
N LYS A 285 18.63 17.25 -19.47
CA LYS A 285 17.91 17.45 -18.21
C LYS A 285 16.41 17.13 -18.28
N SER A 286 16.03 16.23 -19.19
CA SER A 286 14.69 15.67 -19.28
C SER A 286 14.60 14.47 -18.32
N LEU A 287 14.46 14.75 -17.02
CA LEU A 287 14.57 13.78 -15.94
C LEU A 287 13.24 13.09 -15.56
N GLY A 288 12.23 13.15 -16.41
CA GLY A 288 10.91 12.58 -16.19
C GLY A 288 9.87 13.57 -15.67
N GLN A 289 8.92 13.06 -14.87
CA GLN A 289 7.75 13.83 -14.42
C GLN A 289 8.14 15.08 -13.62
N LYS A 290 9.22 15.02 -12.84
CA LYS A 290 9.69 16.15 -12.01
C LYS A 290 10.21 17.35 -12.81
N THR A 291 10.66 17.13 -14.06
CA THR A 291 11.09 18.18 -14.99
C THR A 291 10.06 18.42 -16.10
N GLY A 292 8.91 17.73 -16.05
CA GLY A 292 7.84 17.82 -17.05
C GLY A 292 8.13 17.12 -18.39
N ALA A 293 9.27 16.45 -18.52
CA ALA A 293 9.75 15.83 -19.75
C ALA A 293 10.74 14.69 -19.44
N GLY A 294 10.58 13.55 -20.11
CA GLY A 294 11.40 12.35 -20.03
C GLY A 294 11.12 11.44 -21.24
N PHE A 295 10.81 10.16 -21.03
CA PHE A 295 10.24 9.33 -22.11
C PHE A 295 8.88 9.86 -22.58
N TYR A 296 8.16 10.55 -21.71
CA TYR A 296 6.93 11.25 -22.02
C TYR A 296 7.01 12.74 -21.66
N LYS A 297 6.18 13.52 -22.32
CA LYS A 297 5.99 14.95 -22.04
C LYS A 297 4.52 15.29 -22.10
N LYS A 298 4.04 16.02 -21.10
CA LYS A 298 2.66 16.53 -21.08
C LYS A 298 2.62 17.90 -21.77
N GLN A 299 1.77 18.05 -22.76
CA GLN A 299 1.52 19.33 -23.44
C GLN A 299 0.02 19.65 -23.38
N GLY A 300 -0.36 20.52 -22.45
CA GLY A 300 -1.78 20.78 -22.17
C GLY A 300 -2.49 19.53 -21.65
N ARG A 301 -3.49 19.03 -22.40
CA ARG A 301 -4.18 17.77 -22.11
C ARG A 301 -3.57 16.57 -22.81
N ASP A 302 -2.70 16.79 -23.79
CA ASP A 302 -2.10 15.74 -24.60
C ASP A 302 -0.85 15.17 -23.92
N ILE A 303 -0.61 13.89 -24.16
CA ILE A 303 0.60 13.18 -23.76
C ILE A 303 1.37 12.87 -25.04
N LEU A 304 2.61 13.33 -25.09
CA LEU A 304 3.56 13.02 -26.15
C LEU A 304 4.55 11.99 -25.62
N ARG A 305 5.07 11.15 -26.52
CA ARG A 305 6.16 10.22 -26.26
C ARG A 305 7.41 10.67 -27.02
N LEU A 306 8.58 10.38 -26.48
CA LEU A 306 9.84 10.54 -27.19
C LEU A 306 9.92 9.51 -28.32
N ASP A 307 10.35 9.96 -29.49
CA ASP A 307 10.79 9.11 -30.58
C ASP A 307 12.31 8.90 -30.48
N PRO A 308 12.81 7.66 -30.32
CA PRO A 308 14.23 7.42 -30.06
C PRO A 308 15.17 7.74 -31.23
N GLU A 309 14.68 7.71 -32.47
CA GLU A 309 15.49 7.97 -33.65
C GLU A 309 15.70 9.47 -33.86
N SER A 310 14.60 10.23 -33.89
CA SER A 310 14.62 11.69 -34.08
C SER A 310 14.95 12.47 -32.81
N MET A 311 14.74 11.88 -31.63
CA MET A 311 14.75 12.54 -30.32
C MET A 311 13.70 13.66 -30.18
N GLU A 312 12.65 13.64 -31.01
CA GLU A 312 11.52 14.57 -30.93
C GLU A 312 10.33 13.96 -30.17
N TYR A 313 9.43 14.82 -29.67
CA TYR A 313 8.21 14.37 -29.01
C TYR A 313 7.07 14.27 -30.02
N VAL A 314 6.53 13.07 -30.18
CA VAL A 314 5.42 12.75 -31.09
C VAL A 314 4.16 12.34 -30.30
N PRO A 315 2.95 12.38 -30.89
CA PRO A 315 1.73 11.93 -30.21
C PRO A 315 1.87 10.50 -29.65
N ALA A 316 1.51 10.33 -28.38
CA ALA A 316 1.45 9.01 -27.75
C ALA A 316 0.05 8.40 -27.82
N GLY A 317 -0.08 7.14 -27.44
CA GLY A 317 -1.37 6.48 -27.24
C GLY A 317 -1.57 5.24 -28.11
N ALA A 318 -0.54 4.79 -28.81
CA ALA A 318 -0.57 3.52 -29.52
C ALA A 318 -0.88 2.37 -28.53
N LYS A 319 -1.64 1.38 -29.02
CA LYS A 319 -2.09 0.23 -28.25
C LYS A 319 -1.50 -1.03 -28.82
N ALA A 320 -1.16 -1.95 -27.92
CA ALA A 320 -0.72 -3.27 -28.30
C ALA A 320 -1.84 -4.03 -29.02
N ASN A 321 -1.44 -4.93 -29.93
CA ASN A 321 -2.34 -5.79 -30.67
C ASN A 321 -3.27 -6.58 -29.74
N GLU A 322 -4.57 -6.57 -30.04
CA GLU A 322 -5.59 -7.24 -29.21
C GLU A 322 -5.39 -8.76 -29.11
N VAL A 323 -4.76 -9.39 -30.11
CA VAL A 323 -4.40 -10.81 -30.06
C VAL A 323 -3.43 -11.07 -28.91
N VAL A 324 -2.41 -10.22 -28.73
CA VAL A 324 -1.47 -10.31 -27.61
C VAL A 324 -2.18 -10.03 -26.29
N GLY A 325 -3.08 -9.04 -26.27
CA GLY A 325 -3.94 -8.77 -25.13
C GLY A 325 -4.82 -9.98 -24.71
N ARG A 326 -5.26 -10.81 -25.66
CA ARG A 326 -5.99 -12.06 -25.39
C ARG A 326 -5.06 -13.16 -24.90
N MET A 327 -3.85 -13.29 -25.46
CA MET A 327 -2.83 -14.24 -24.97
C MET A 327 -2.51 -14.00 -23.49
N LEU A 328 -2.36 -12.74 -23.07
CA LEU A 328 -2.03 -12.38 -21.69
C LEU A 328 -3.09 -12.79 -20.64
N LYS A 329 -4.33 -13.01 -21.07
CA LYS A 329 -5.44 -13.47 -20.22
C LYS A 329 -5.50 -15.00 -20.08
N LYS A 330 -4.71 -15.76 -20.84
CA LYS A 330 -4.67 -17.22 -20.75
C LYS A 330 -3.95 -17.70 -19.48
N PRO A 331 -4.21 -18.94 -19.02
CA PRO A 331 -3.45 -19.56 -17.95
C PRO A 331 -1.94 -19.51 -18.21
N ALA A 332 -1.11 -19.43 -17.17
CA ALA A 332 0.31 -19.10 -17.29
C ALA A 332 1.07 -19.98 -18.30
N GLY A 333 0.87 -21.30 -18.27
CA GLY A 333 1.55 -22.23 -19.19
C GLY A 333 1.16 -22.02 -20.66
N GLU A 334 -0.13 -21.92 -20.95
CA GLU A 334 -0.64 -21.62 -22.30
C GLU A 334 -0.17 -20.23 -22.76
N ARG A 335 -0.23 -19.24 -21.87
CA ARG A 335 0.21 -17.87 -22.13
C ARG A 335 1.67 -17.82 -22.55
N LEU A 336 2.59 -18.39 -21.76
CA LEU A 336 4.02 -18.34 -22.08
C LEU A 336 4.34 -19.10 -23.37
N LYS A 337 3.69 -20.24 -23.60
CA LYS A 337 3.80 -20.99 -24.86
C LYS A 337 3.41 -20.13 -26.06
N LEU A 338 2.22 -19.51 -26.01
CA LEU A 338 1.71 -18.65 -27.07
C LEU A 338 2.62 -17.45 -27.35
N LEU A 339 3.17 -16.83 -26.30
CA LEU A 339 4.10 -15.70 -26.47
C LEU A 339 5.40 -16.12 -27.15
N ARG A 340 5.96 -17.27 -26.74
CA ARG A 340 7.21 -17.80 -27.28
C ARG A 340 7.09 -18.22 -28.74
N GLU A 341 6.01 -18.92 -29.09
CA GLU A 341 5.78 -19.51 -30.43
C GLU A 341 5.23 -18.49 -31.44
N ALA A 342 4.87 -17.28 -30.99
CA ALA A 342 4.32 -16.25 -31.87
C ALA A 342 5.36 -15.66 -32.83
N GLU A 343 4.92 -15.28 -34.02
CA GLU A 343 5.74 -14.58 -35.02
C GLU A 343 5.76 -13.05 -34.81
N GLY A 344 4.74 -12.50 -34.14
CA GLY A 344 4.60 -11.05 -33.91
C GLY A 344 5.64 -10.47 -32.96
N ALA A 345 6.15 -9.26 -33.26
CA ALA A 345 7.17 -8.58 -32.46
C ALA A 345 6.75 -8.37 -30.99
N GLU A 346 5.51 -7.94 -30.74
CA GLU A 346 4.99 -7.70 -29.39
C GLU A 346 4.97 -8.95 -28.50
N ALA A 347 4.60 -10.10 -29.06
CA ALA A 347 4.53 -11.36 -28.31
C ALA A 347 5.93 -11.92 -28.02
N ARG A 348 6.83 -11.87 -29.01
CA ARG A 348 8.24 -12.26 -28.84
C ARG A 348 8.98 -11.35 -27.87
N PHE A 349 8.70 -10.05 -27.88
CA PHE A 349 9.18 -9.09 -26.89
C PHE A 349 8.76 -9.47 -25.48
N LEU A 350 7.48 -9.77 -25.26
CA LEU A 350 6.98 -10.19 -23.95
C LEU A 350 7.64 -11.49 -23.47
N TRP A 351 7.83 -12.47 -24.36
CA TRP A 351 8.57 -13.69 -24.03
C TRP A 351 10.02 -13.37 -23.65
N ALA A 352 10.70 -12.53 -24.44
CA ALA A 352 12.10 -12.17 -24.22
C ALA A 352 12.32 -11.54 -22.84
N ILE A 353 11.54 -10.52 -22.47
CA ILE A 353 11.69 -9.85 -21.18
C ILE A 353 11.39 -10.77 -19.98
N LEU A 354 10.47 -11.73 -20.15
CA LEU A 354 10.16 -12.73 -19.12
C LEU A 354 11.27 -13.77 -19.00
N ARG A 355 11.73 -14.32 -20.13
CA ARG A 355 12.88 -15.23 -20.21
C ARG A 355 14.10 -14.63 -19.53
N ASP A 356 14.45 -13.39 -19.87
CA ASP A 356 15.65 -12.75 -19.31
C ASP A 356 15.50 -12.46 -17.82
N GLN A 357 14.30 -12.09 -17.37
CA GLN A 357 14.03 -11.93 -15.94
C GLN A 357 14.15 -13.26 -15.18
N PHE A 358 13.60 -14.34 -15.71
CA PHE A 358 13.71 -15.68 -15.11
C PHE A 358 15.17 -16.16 -15.06
N HIS A 359 15.89 -15.97 -16.16
CA HIS A 359 17.29 -16.32 -16.26
C HIS A 359 18.13 -15.54 -15.23
N TYR A 360 17.96 -14.21 -15.17
CA TYR A 360 18.64 -13.35 -14.20
C TYR A 360 18.35 -13.78 -12.76
N ALA A 361 17.09 -13.98 -12.42
CA ALA A 361 16.67 -14.37 -11.08
C ALA A 361 17.26 -15.73 -10.66
N ALA A 362 17.27 -16.73 -11.55
CA ALA A 362 17.82 -18.04 -11.24
C ALA A 362 19.34 -18.00 -11.03
N VAL A 363 20.08 -17.31 -11.90
CA VAL A 363 21.55 -17.21 -11.80
C VAL A 363 21.98 -16.49 -10.53
N HIS A 364 21.26 -15.45 -10.12
CA HIS A 364 21.65 -14.64 -8.96
C HIS A 364 21.01 -15.05 -7.64
N LEU A 365 20.06 -16.00 -7.63
CA LEU A 365 19.35 -16.41 -6.41
C LEU A 365 20.30 -16.72 -5.24
N GLU A 366 21.39 -17.46 -5.50
CA GLU A 366 22.36 -17.86 -4.48
C GLU A 366 23.12 -16.66 -3.86
N THR A 367 23.33 -15.59 -4.63
CA THR A 367 24.21 -14.50 -4.21
C THR A 367 23.48 -13.31 -3.62
N ILE A 368 22.21 -13.08 -3.96
CA ILE A 368 21.48 -11.87 -3.55
C ILE A 368 20.42 -12.12 -2.46
N ALA A 369 19.92 -13.36 -2.33
CA ALA A 369 18.77 -13.66 -1.47
C ALA A 369 18.92 -14.98 -0.70
N GLU A 370 18.32 -15.05 0.49
CA GLU A 370 18.26 -16.30 1.25
C GLU A 370 17.37 -17.34 0.56
N THR A 371 16.21 -16.90 0.05
CA THR A 371 15.25 -17.78 -0.61
C THR A 371 14.62 -17.13 -1.86
N ALA A 372 14.08 -17.95 -2.75
CA ALA A 372 13.32 -17.48 -3.90
C ALA A 372 12.10 -16.61 -3.50
N ARG A 373 11.56 -16.80 -2.28
CA ARG A 373 10.46 -15.99 -1.75
C ARG A 373 10.86 -14.52 -1.64
N ASP A 374 12.08 -14.26 -1.20
CA ASP A 374 12.56 -12.88 -0.99
C ASP A 374 12.63 -12.14 -2.33
N ILE A 375 13.02 -12.81 -3.43
CA ILE A 375 13.00 -12.23 -4.79
C ILE A 375 11.57 -11.95 -5.25
N ASP A 376 10.64 -12.90 -5.06
CA ASP A 376 9.27 -12.72 -5.52
C ASP A 376 8.54 -11.61 -4.74
N PHE A 377 8.73 -11.55 -3.42
CA PHE A 377 8.25 -10.44 -2.60
C PHE A 377 8.95 -9.12 -2.90
N ALA A 378 10.24 -9.10 -3.20
CA ALA A 378 10.92 -7.89 -3.65
C ALA A 378 10.24 -7.28 -4.89
N MET A 379 9.88 -8.13 -5.85
CA MET A 379 9.21 -7.68 -7.08
C MET A 379 7.74 -7.30 -6.85
N ARG A 380 7.02 -8.00 -5.97
CA ARG A 380 5.63 -7.68 -5.61
C ARG A 380 5.53 -6.38 -4.81
N TRP A 381 6.27 -6.30 -3.71
CA TRP A 381 6.17 -5.21 -2.74
C TRP A 381 7.01 -3.98 -3.10
N GLY A 382 8.13 -4.16 -3.82
CA GLY A 382 9.04 -3.08 -4.21
C GLY A 382 8.78 -2.50 -5.60
N PHE A 383 8.35 -3.33 -6.56
CA PHE A 383 8.10 -2.93 -7.95
C PHE A 383 6.63 -3.05 -8.38
N GLY A 384 5.72 -3.40 -7.46
CA GLY A 384 4.28 -3.42 -7.72
C GLY A 384 3.86 -4.47 -8.75
N SER A 385 4.60 -5.57 -8.87
CA SER A 385 4.20 -6.71 -9.70
C SER A 385 3.13 -7.54 -9.00
N LYS A 386 2.16 -8.08 -9.72
CA LYS A 386 1.14 -8.96 -9.15
C LYS A 386 1.71 -10.31 -8.70
N GLN A 387 2.76 -10.77 -9.36
CA GLN A 387 3.42 -12.05 -9.13
C GLN A 387 4.93 -11.84 -9.27
N GLY A 388 5.72 -12.59 -8.49
CA GLY A 388 7.16 -12.63 -8.67
C GLY A 388 7.59 -13.46 -9.90
N PRO A 389 8.86 -13.33 -10.34
CA PRO A 389 9.39 -14.09 -11.47
C PRO A 389 9.30 -15.60 -11.25
N PHE A 390 9.61 -16.11 -10.06
CA PHE A 390 9.59 -17.55 -9.83
C PHE A 390 8.17 -18.11 -9.72
N GLU A 391 7.25 -17.37 -9.09
CA GLU A 391 5.83 -17.70 -9.07
C GLU A 391 5.27 -17.90 -10.49
N LEU A 392 5.54 -16.96 -11.40
CA LEU A 392 5.07 -17.04 -12.78
C LEU A 392 5.69 -18.24 -13.51
N TRP A 393 7.00 -18.45 -13.36
CA TRP A 393 7.70 -19.59 -13.96
C TRP A 393 7.10 -20.91 -13.45
N GLN A 394 6.98 -21.08 -12.14
CA GLN A 394 6.40 -22.27 -11.53
C GLN A 394 4.96 -22.50 -12.00
N GLN A 395 4.13 -21.45 -12.03
CA GLN A 395 2.74 -21.55 -12.51
C GLN A 395 2.66 -21.97 -13.98
N ALA A 396 3.65 -21.59 -14.80
CA ALA A 396 3.67 -21.90 -16.23
C ALA A 396 4.17 -23.31 -16.56
N GLY A 397 4.76 -24.02 -15.59
CA GLY A 397 5.34 -25.35 -15.78
C GLY A 397 6.86 -25.29 -15.76
N TRP A 398 7.43 -25.57 -14.58
CA TRP A 398 8.84 -25.34 -14.27
C TRP A 398 9.83 -25.93 -15.29
N LYS A 399 9.80 -27.26 -15.50
CA LYS A 399 10.73 -27.96 -16.39
C LYS A 399 10.62 -27.49 -17.83
N GLN A 400 9.40 -27.30 -18.33
CA GLN A 400 9.17 -26.90 -19.73
C GLN A 400 9.72 -25.48 -19.99
N VAL A 401 9.46 -24.55 -19.08
CA VAL A 401 9.97 -23.18 -19.19
C VAL A 401 11.50 -23.16 -19.04
N ALA A 402 12.07 -23.98 -18.14
CA ALA A 402 13.52 -24.12 -18.03
C ALA A 402 14.17 -24.58 -19.35
N THR A 403 13.58 -25.59 -20.00
CA THR A 403 14.01 -26.04 -21.33
C THR A 403 13.93 -24.93 -22.36
N TRP A 404 12.84 -24.17 -22.41
CA TRP A 404 12.70 -23.05 -23.35
C TRP A 404 13.72 -21.94 -23.14
N ILE A 405 14.03 -21.61 -21.88
CA ILE A 405 15.08 -20.64 -21.55
C ILE A 405 16.44 -21.16 -22.02
N GLN A 406 16.77 -22.43 -21.74
CA GLN A 406 18.03 -23.03 -22.17
C GLN A 406 18.17 -23.05 -23.69
N GLU A 407 17.12 -23.43 -24.42
CA GLU A 407 17.09 -23.39 -25.89
C GLU A 407 17.36 -21.98 -26.45
N ASP A 408 16.83 -20.95 -25.80
CA ASP A 408 17.05 -19.57 -26.20
C ASP A 408 18.45 -19.05 -25.81
N ILE A 409 19.02 -19.53 -24.70
CA ILE A 409 20.43 -19.27 -24.34
C ILE A 409 21.35 -19.89 -25.40
N ASP A 410 21.15 -21.16 -25.73
CA ASP A 410 21.95 -21.91 -26.71
C ASP A 410 21.84 -21.31 -28.12
N ALA A 411 20.65 -20.80 -28.48
CA ALA A 411 20.41 -20.10 -29.73
C ALA A 411 20.93 -18.65 -29.75
N GLY A 412 21.52 -18.15 -28.66
CA GLY A 412 22.05 -16.79 -28.54
C GLY A 412 20.96 -15.69 -28.54
N LYS A 413 19.74 -16.04 -28.14
CA LYS A 413 18.60 -15.11 -28.04
C LYS A 413 18.47 -14.45 -26.68
N ALA A 414 19.01 -15.06 -25.62
CA ALA A 414 19.02 -14.49 -24.28
C ALA A 414 20.08 -13.39 -24.13
N LEU A 415 19.86 -12.46 -23.21
CA LEU A 415 20.80 -11.36 -22.96
C LEU A 415 22.13 -11.79 -22.30
N SER A 416 22.18 -13.00 -21.74
CA SER A 416 23.40 -13.59 -21.19
C SER A 416 23.57 -15.02 -21.69
N LYS A 417 24.84 -15.44 -21.79
CA LYS A 417 25.25 -16.81 -22.14
C LYS A 417 25.48 -17.69 -20.91
N ALA A 418 25.27 -17.18 -19.70
CA ALA A 418 25.36 -18.01 -18.51
C ALA A 418 24.41 -19.20 -18.61
N PRO A 419 24.83 -20.41 -18.19
CA PRO A 419 23.91 -21.53 -18.09
C PRO A 419 22.94 -21.31 -16.94
N LEU A 420 21.72 -21.85 -17.08
CA LEU A 420 20.83 -21.98 -15.95
C LEU A 420 21.47 -22.89 -14.88
N PRO A 421 21.35 -22.57 -13.58
CA PRO A 421 21.92 -23.41 -12.52
C PRO A 421 21.37 -24.84 -12.52
N GLU A 422 22.18 -25.82 -12.08
CA GLU A 422 21.79 -27.24 -12.11
C GLU A 422 20.51 -27.54 -11.31
N TRP A 423 20.28 -26.82 -10.20
CA TRP A 423 19.10 -26.99 -9.36
C TRP A 423 17.78 -26.70 -10.08
N VAL A 424 17.82 -25.98 -11.22
CA VAL A 424 16.64 -25.73 -12.05
C VAL A 424 16.17 -27.01 -12.74
N PHE A 425 17.08 -27.90 -13.14
CA PHE A 425 16.77 -29.09 -13.92
C PHE A 425 16.66 -30.37 -13.10
N LYS A 426 17.33 -30.43 -11.94
CA LYS A 426 17.43 -31.63 -11.11
C LYS A 426 17.28 -31.31 -9.62
N GLY A 427 16.91 -32.33 -8.85
CA GLY A 427 16.80 -32.24 -7.40
C GLY A 427 15.46 -31.66 -6.92
N PRO A 428 15.37 -31.23 -5.66
CA PRO A 428 14.10 -30.96 -4.99
C PRO A 428 13.18 -29.98 -5.72
N VAL A 429 13.74 -28.94 -6.34
CA VAL A 429 12.98 -27.94 -7.11
C VAL A 429 12.34 -28.56 -8.35
N ALA A 430 13.13 -29.28 -9.15
CA ALA A 430 12.65 -29.91 -10.37
C ALA A 430 11.65 -31.04 -10.08
N ASP A 431 11.83 -31.76 -8.98
CA ASP A 431 10.94 -32.85 -8.54
C ASP A 431 9.62 -32.32 -8.01
N ALA A 432 9.64 -31.20 -7.26
CA ALA A 432 8.44 -30.51 -6.77
C ALA A 432 7.71 -29.72 -7.87
N GLY A 433 8.35 -29.49 -9.03
CA GLY A 433 7.80 -28.69 -10.11
C GLY A 433 7.86 -27.18 -9.85
N GLY A 434 8.79 -26.72 -9.00
CA GLY A 434 9.02 -25.31 -8.71
C GLY A 434 9.78 -25.04 -7.41
N VAL A 435 10.03 -23.76 -7.14
CA VAL A 435 10.82 -23.30 -5.98
C VAL A 435 9.99 -23.05 -4.73
N HIS A 436 8.66 -23.11 -4.81
CA HIS A 436 7.75 -22.86 -3.69
C HIS A 436 6.87 -24.08 -3.43
N THR A 437 6.88 -24.52 -2.18
CA THR A 437 6.21 -25.73 -1.69
C THR A 437 5.65 -25.47 -0.29
N ALA A 438 4.85 -26.39 0.24
CA ALA A 438 4.32 -26.29 1.60
C ALA A 438 5.43 -26.34 2.67
N GLU A 439 6.56 -26.98 2.36
CA GLU A 439 7.73 -27.08 3.21
C GLU A 439 8.54 -25.77 3.24
N GLY A 440 8.37 -24.92 2.23
CA GLY A 440 9.03 -23.63 2.13
C GLY A 440 9.45 -23.24 0.72
N SER A 441 10.39 -22.31 0.64
CA SER A 441 10.92 -21.77 -0.60
C SER A 441 12.38 -22.14 -0.79
N TRP A 442 12.79 -22.40 -2.02
CA TRP A 442 14.15 -22.83 -2.34
C TRP A 442 15.19 -21.79 -1.95
N SER A 443 16.22 -22.23 -1.24
CA SER A 443 17.45 -21.50 -0.99
C SER A 443 18.58 -22.14 -1.81
N ALA A 444 19.12 -21.41 -2.78
CA ALA A 444 20.21 -21.93 -3.60
C ALA A 444 21.51 -22.07 -2.80
N SER A 445 21.79 -21.13 -1.88
CA SER A 445 22.97 -21.17 -1.01
C SER A 445 22.91 -22.32 0.01
N ALA A 446 21.74 -22.55 0.63
CA ALA A 446 21.56 -23.65 1.59
C ALA A 446 21.21 -25.00 0.94
N LYS A 447 20.92 -25.02 -0.37
CA LYS A 447 20.52 -26.20 -1.16
C LYS A 447 19.34 -26.97 -0.56
N LYS A 448 18.36 -26.25 0.01
CA LYS A 448 17.16 -26.82 0.63
C LYS A 448 15.98 -25.86 0.55
N LEU A 449 14.78 -26.39 0.76
CA LEU A 449 13.57 -25.58 0.99
C LEU A 449 13.61 -25.02 2.42
N ILE A 450 13.42 -23.71 2.57
CA ILE A 450 13.42 -23.00 3.85
C ILE A 450 11.99 -22.49 4.14
N PRO A 451 11.39 -22.88 5.29
CA PRO A 451 10.07 -22.40 5.67
C PRO A 451 10.10 -20.90 5.96
N ARG A 452 8.93 -20.26 6.00
CA ARG A 452 8.84 -18.85 6.43
C ARG A 452 9.36 -18.71 7.86
N ARG A 453 10.08 -17.61 8.12
CA ARG A 453 10.58 -17.28 9.47
C ARG A 453 9.40 -17.22 10.45
N LYS A 454 9.55 -17.86 11.61
CA LYS A 454 8.56 -17.86 12.68
C LYS A 454 8.96 -16.82 13.72
N LEU A 455 8.48 -15.59 13.54
CA LEU A 455 8.61 -14.51 14.52
C LEU A 455 7.24 -14.27 15.17
N PRO A 456 7.19 -13.92 16.47
CA PRO A 456 5.91 -13.65 17.16
C PRO A 456 5.04 -12.59 16.48
N VAL A 457 5.65 -11.67 15.72
CA VAL A 457 4.92 -10.67 14.94
C VAL A 457 3.97 -11.29 13.91
N TYR A 458 4.35 -12.42 13.31
CA TYR A 458 3.54 -13.08 12.29
C TYR A 458 2.35 -13.87 12.86
N GLU A 459 2.33 -14.16 14.16
CA GLU A 459 1.16 -14.79 14.83
C GLU A 459 -0.07 -13.87 14.83
N ARG A 460 0.14 -12.58 14.60
CA ARG A 460 -0.92 -11.56 14.46
C ARG A 460 -1.54 -11.55 13.08
N GLN A 461 -1.01 -12.32 12.12
CA GLN A 461 -1.45 -12.36 10.73
C GLN A 461 -2.03 -13.74 10.44
N PHE A 462 -3.36 -13.88 10.52
CA PHE A 462 -4.02 -15.18 10.26
C PHE A 462 -3.92 -15.59 8.79
N PHE A 463 -3.93 -14.61 7.88
CA PHE A 463 -3.91 -14.79 6.44
C PHE A 463 -2.88 -13.86 5.80
N PRO A 464 -1.58 -14.03 6.14
CA PRO A 464 -0.56 -13.17 5.60
C PRO A 464 -0.42 -13.38 4.10
N GLU A 465 0.05 -12.37 3.38
CA GLU A 465 0.45 -12.57 1.97
C GLU A 465 1.49 -13.69 1.86
N ASP A 466 1.31 -14.57 0.88
CA ASP A 466 2.19 -15.73 0.62
C ASP A 466 2.46 -15.92 -0.89
N VAL A 467 3.41 -16.81 -1.17
CA VAL A 467 3.80 -17.21 -2.53
C VAL A 467 3.04 -18.45 -3.01
N LEU A 468 2.88 -18.56 -4.32
CA LEU A 468 2.27 -19.72 -4.97
C LEU A 468 2.88 -21.03 -4.47
N GLY A 469 2.05 -22.02 -4.11
CA GLY A 469 2.51 -23.36 -3.73
C GLY A 469 2.87 -23.52 -2.25
N ALA A 470 2.96 -22.43 -1.48
CA ALA A 470 3.23 -22.47 -0.04
C ALA A 470 2.09 -23.10 0.80
N LYS A 471 0.88 -23.23 0.21
CA LYS A 471 -0.33 -23.75 0.88
C LYS A 471 -0.63 -23.06 2.23
N ALA A 472 -0.39 -21.75 2.31
CA ALA A 472 -0.85 -20.96 3.45
C ALA A 472 -2.37 -21.14 3.68
N PRO A 473 -2.83 -21.01 4.93
CA PRO A 473 -4.25 -20.96 5.23
C PRO A 473 -4.97 -19.94 4.35
N ALA A 474 -6.03 -20.39 3.68
CA ALA A 474 -6.89 -19.55 2.88
C ALA A 474 -8.12 -19.18 3.70
N PHE A 475 -8.54 -17.92 3.67
CA PHE A 475 -9.67 -17.48 4.49
C PHE A 475 -10.96 -18.20 4.09
N GLU A 476 -11.12 -18.56 2.82
CA GLU A 476 -12.28 -19.25 2.25
C GLU A 476 -12.53 -20.61 2.89
N THR A 477 -11.48 -21.29 3.35
CA THR A 477 -11.55 -22.65 3.90
C THR A 477 -11.14 -22.75 5.36
N ALA A 478 -10.59 -21.68 5.93
CA ALA A 478 -10.21 -21.64 7.33
C ALA A 478 -11.42 -21.63 8.25
N GLY A 479 -11.27 -22.24 9.43
CA GLY A 479 -12.27 -22.20 10.47
C GLY A 479 -13.51 -23.04 10.19
N THR A 480 -14.57 -22.78 10.95
CA THR A 480 -15.87 -23.45 10.82
C THR A 480 -16.89 -22.52 10.17
N THR A 481 -17.37 -22.87 8.98
CA THR A 481 -18.50 -22.20 8.33
C THR A 481 -19.82 -22.56 9.03
N LEU A 482 -20.59 -21.55 9.41
CA LEU A 482 -21.90 -21.69 10.07
C LEU A 482 -23.06 -21.42 9.11
N HIS A 483 -22.86 -20.49 8.18
CA HIS A 483 -23.75 -20.20 7.07
C HIS A 483 -22.92 -19.68 5.90
N GLU A 484 -23.28 -20.07 4.68
CA GLU A 484 -22.65 -19.56 3.47
C GLU A 484 -23.59 -19.63 2.27
N ASP A 485 -23.66 -18.53 1.54
CA ASP A 485 -24.33 -18.40 0.25
C ASP A 485 -23.43 -17.63 -0.73
N ASP A 486 -23.99 -17.20 -1.87
CA ASP A 486 -23.26 -16.44 -2.88
C ASP A 486 -22.92 -15.01 -2.43
N ALA A 487 -23.65 -14.47 -1.44
CA ALA A 487 -23.53 -13.10 -0.97
C ALA A 487 -22.59 -12.96 0.24
N LEU A 488 -22.63 -13.90 1.18
CA LEU A 488 -21.92 -13.80 2.45
C LEU A 488 -21.56 -15.17 3.05
N ARG A 489 -20.48 -15.19 3.84
CA ARG A 489 -20.09 -16.31 4.71
C ARG A 489 -20.04 -15.88 6.17
N LEU A 490 -20.75 -16.60 7.04
CA LEU A 490 -20.66 -16.50 8.50
C LEU A 490 -19.83 -17.68 9.02
N TRP A 491 -18.77 -17.39 9.75
CA TRP A 491 -17.81 -18.42 10.17
C TRP A 491 -17.02 -18.00 11.42
N THR A 492 -16.29 -18.92 12.02
CA THR A 492 -15.39 -18.65 13.15
C THR A 492 -14.02 -19.25 12.87
N LEU A 493 -12.96 -18.68 13.45
CA LEU A 493 -11.67 -19.37 13.51
C LEU A 493 -11.76 -20.62 14.39
N ASP A 494 -10.79 -21.52 14.27
CA ASP A 494 -10.70 -22.71 15.10
C ASP A 494 -10.09 -22.41 16.48
N GLY A 495 -10.30 -23.32 17.43
CA GLY A 495 -9.70 -23.29 18.77
C GLY A 495 -10.12 -22.07 19.60
N ASP A 496 -9.16 -21.51 20.34
CA ASP A 496 -9.39 -20.36 21.25
C ASP A 496 -9.88 -19.10 20.53
N ASN A 497 -9.75 -19.04 19.19
CA ASN A 497 -10.24 -17.93 18.40
C ASN A 497 -11.67 -18.08 17.89
N GLY A 498 -12.35 -19.19 18.20
CA GLY A 498 -13.71 -19.49 17.73
C GLY A 498 -14.85 -18.82 18.51
N ASP A 499 -14.54 -17.91 19.44
CA ASP A 499 -15.51 -17.28 20.34
C ASP A 499 -16.16 -15.99 19.80
N VAL A 500 -15.72 -15.52 18.62
CA VAL A 500 -16.25 -14.34 17.93
C VAL A 500 -16.61 -14.73 16.50
N LEU A 501 -17.81 -14.34 16.07
CA LEU A 501 -18.32 -14.61 14.72
C LEU A 501 -17.64 -13.68 13.70
N ILE A 502 -17.34 -14.19 12.51
CA ILE A 502 -16.81 -13.42 11.38
C ILE A 502 -17.84 -13.44 10.24
N ALA A 503 -18.18 -12.26 9.73
CA ALA A 503 -19.02 -12.07 8.56
C ALA A 503 -18.17 -11.56 7.39
N SER A 504 -18.01 -12.39 6.35
CA SER A 504 -17.24 -12.08 5.15
C SER A 504 -18.16 -11.94 3.94
N ILE A 505 -18.24 -10.74 3.38
CA ILE A 505 -19.03 -10.44 2.19
C ILE A 505 -18.31 -11.00 0.96
N LYS A 506 -19.04 -11.69 0.08
CA LYS A 506 -18.53 -12.38 -1.12
C LYS A 506 -18.94 -11.72 -2.43
N THR A 507 -19.94 -10.83 -2.39
CA THR A 507 -20.37 -10.08 -3.58
C THR A 507 -19.19 -9.30 -4.19
N LYS A 508 -19.27 -9.06 -5.50
CA LYS A 508 -18.25 -8.30 -6.20
C LYS A 508 -18.12 -6.90 -5.59
N MET A 509 -16.89 -6.50 -5.28
CA MET A 509 -16.57 -5.25 -4.57
C MET A 509 -17.17 -5.13 -3.16
N HIS A 510 -17.65 -6.24 -2.59
CA HIS A 510 -18.45 -6.30 -1.37
C HIS A 510 -19.63 -5.30 -1.40
N ALA A 511 -20.29 -5.21 -2.56
CA ALA A 511 -21.50 -4.42 -2.72
C ALA A 511 -22.62 -5.02 -1.84
N ILE A 512 -23.33 -4.15 -1.11
CA ILE A 512 -24.36 -4.57 -0.17
C ILE A 512 -25.66 -4.80 -0.97
N SER A 513 -25.90 -6.06 -1.34
CA SER A 513 -27.16 -6.52 -1.90
C SER A 513 -28.18 -6.80 -0.79
N PRO A 514 -29.47 -7.02 -1.11
CA PRO A 514 -30.46 -7.49 -0.13
C PRO A 514 -30.01 -8.75 0.61
N ASP A 515 -29.41 -9.72 -0.09
CA ASP A 515 -28.91 -10.97 0.50
C ASP A 515 -27.75 -10.73 1.49
N VAL A 516 -26.87 -9.76 1.21
CA VAL A 516 -25.84 -9.33 2.17
C VAL A 516 -26.48 -8.74 3.42
N ALA A 517 -27.52 -7.91 3.25
CA ALA A 517 -28.23 -7.29 4.37
C ALA A 517 -28.90 -8.35 5.27
N GLU A 518 -29.57 -9.34 4.67
CA GLU A 518 -30.16 -10.48 5.38
C GLU A 518 -29.09 -11.33 6.09
N GLY A 519 -27.99 -11.65 5.41
CA GLY A 519 -26.87 -12.40 5.98
C GLY A 519 -26.21 -11.70 7.18
N LEU A 520 -26.08 -10.37 7.12
CA LEU A 520 -25.60 -9.58 8.26
C LEU A 520 -26.59 -9.59 9.43
N ALA A 521 -27.89 -9.47 9.16
CA ALA A 521 -28.92 -9.54 10.18
C ALA A 521 -28.95 -10.92 10.89
N MET A 522 -28.81 -12.00 10.11
CA MET A 522 -28.66 -13.36 10.62
C MET A 522 -27.38 -13.51 11.46
N GLY A 523 -26.27 -12.91 11.01
CA GLY A 523 -25.02 -12.89 11.75
C GLY A 523 -25.14 -12.24 13.12
N VAL A 524 -25.85 -11.11 13.22
CA VAL A 524 -26.14 -10.48 14.52
C VAL A 524 -26.94 -11.41 15.42
N ASP A 525 -28.03 -12.01 14.93
CA ASP A 525 -28.87 -12.91 15.74
C ASP A 525 -28.08 -14.12 16.26
N LEU A 526 -27.23 -14.68 15.40
CA LEU A 526 -26.35 -15.79 15.77
C LEU A 526 -25.30 -15.36 16.81
N ALA A 527 -24.71 -14.18 16.63
CA ALA A 527 -23.72 -13.62 17.54
C ALA A 527 -24.32 -13.37 18.93
N GLU A 528 -25.49 -12.75 19.02
CA GLU A 528 -26.18 -12.49 20.29
C GLU A 528 -26.53 -13.78 21.05
N LYS A 529 -26.81 -14.86 20.33
CA LYS A 529 -27.18 -16.14 20.92
C LYS A 529 -25.99 -16.92 21.49
N SER A 530 -24.86 -16.91 20.79
CA SER A 530 -23.80 -17.92 21.00
C SER A 530 -22.36 -17.40 21.01
N TYR A 531 -22.12 -16.13 20.69
CA TYR A 531 -20.76 -15.60 20.53
C TYR A 531 -20.53 -14.35 21.38
N LYS A 532 -19.26 -13.99 21.56
CA LYS A 532 -18.87 -12.77 22.28
C LYS A 532 -19.04 -11.50 21.45
N GLY A 533 -19.33 -11.63 20.16
CA GLY A 533 -19.44 -10.52 19.23
C GLY A 533 -19.39 -10.99 17.79
N MET A 534 -19.44 -10.02 16.88
CA MET A 534 -19.28 -10.24 15.44
C MET A 534 -18.27 -9.26 14.86
N VAL A 535 -17.41 -9.74 13.98
CA VAL A 535 -16.50 -8.91 13.17
C VAL A 535 -16.93 -8.99 11.70
N ILE A 536 -17.18 -7.85 11.08
CA ILE A 536 -17.38 -7.77 9.63
C ILE A 536 -16.00 -7.58 8.99
N TRP A 537 -15.55 -8.58 8.22
CA TRP A 537 -14.22 -8.62 7.62
C TRP A 537 -14.19 -9.53 6.40
N SER A 538 -13.51 -9.09 5.34
CA SER A 538 -13.15 -9.88 4.18
C SER A 538 -11.64 -9.76 3.93
N ASN A 539 -11.01 -10.79 3.36
CA ASN A 539 -9.54 -10.85 3.24
C ASN A 539 -8.97 -10.07 2.05
N ASP A 540 -9.81 -9.70 1.08
CA ASP A 540 -9.34 -9.00 -0.11
C ASP A 540 -9.04 -7.50 0.17
N GLU A 541 -8.71 -6.74 -0.88
CA GLU A 541 -8.24 -5.36 -0.73
C GLU A 541 -9.31 -4.35 -0.28
N MET A 542 -10.59 -4.73 -0.13
CA MET A 542 -11.65 -3.76 0.19
C MET A 542 -12.62 -4.22 1.28
N PHE A 543 -13.19 -3.24 1.99
CA PHE A 543 -14.25 -3.47 2.97
C PHE A 543 -15.61 -3.51 2.29
N SER A 544 -16.02 -2.41 1.65
CA SER A 544 -17.25 -2.35 0.84
C SER A 544 -17.30 -1.10 -0.04
N ALA A 545 -17.70 -1.29 -1.30
CA ALA A 545 -17.94 -0.19 -2.25
C ALA A 545 -19.31 0.51 -2.08
N GLY A 546 -20.18 0.03 -1.17
CA GLY A 546 -21.50 0.60 -0.94
C GLY A 546 -22.64 -0.31 -1.38
N ALA A 547 -23.84 0.25 -1.47
CA ALA A 547 -25.04 -0.49 -1.89
C ALA A 547 -24.94 -0.99 -3.34
N ASP A 548 -25.51 -2.16 -3.62
CA ASP A 548 -25.61 -2.68 -4.98
C ASP A 548 -26.72 -1.96 -5.77
N LEU A 549 -26.36 -0.86 -6.43
CA LEU A 549 -27.29 -0.10 -7.27
C LEU A 549 -27.78 -0.89 -8.49
N GLN A 550 -27.03 -1.90 -8.96
CA GLN A 550 -27.47 -2.72 -10.10
C GLN A 550 -28.61 -3.64 -9.69
N ALA A 551 -28.59 -4.18 -8.47
CA ALA A 551 -29.68 -4.98 -7.93
C ALA A 551 -31.00 -4.18 -7.79
N MET A 552 -30.90 -2.87 -7.52
CA MET A 552 -32.07 -2.00 -7.35
C MET A 552 -32.63 -1.43 -8.66
N LEU A 553 -31.82 -1.42 -9.73
CA LEU A 553 -32.17 -0.75 -10.99
C LEU A 553 -33.47 -1.28 -11.64
N PRO A 554 -33.76 -2.60 -11.70
CA PRO A 554 -35.01 -3.08 -12.29
C PRO A 554 -36.26 -2.57 -11.57
N ALA A 555 -36.25 -2.59 -10.22
CA ALA A 555 -37.36 -2.07 -9.42
C ALA A 555 -37.55 -0.57 -9.64
N PHE A 556 -36.45 0.19 -9.63
CA PHE A 556 -36.48 1.63 -9.91
C PHE A 556 -37.04 1.94 -11.31
N MET A 557 -36.66 1.19 -12.34
CA MET A 557 -37.17 1.38 -13.70
C MET A 557 -38.67 1.09 -13.82
N MET A 558 -39.23 0.21 -12.99
CA MET A 558 -40.66 -0.13 -13.00
C MET A 558 -41.53 0.86 -12.23
N GLY A 559 -41.06 1.42 -11.12
CA GLY A 559 -41.90 2.22 -10.21
C GLY A 559 -41.25 3.46 -9.60
N GLY A 560 -40.06 3.85 -10.08
CA GLY A 560 -39.30 4.99 -9.58
C GLY A 560 -38.81 4.79 -8.14
N ALA A 561 -38.55 5.90 -7.44
CA ALA A 561 -38.04 5.89 -6.06
C ALA A 561 -38.92 5.09 -5.09
N LYS A 562 -40.25 5.15 -5.25
CA LYS A 562 -41.20 4.41 -4.40
C LYS A 562 -41.00 2.89 -4.43
N ALA A 563 -40.52 2.35 -5.56
CA ALA A 563 -40.30 0.92 -5.71
C ALA A 563 -39.06 0.41 -4.95
N ILE A 564 -38.17 1.31 -4.52
CA ILE A 564 -36.95 0.96 -3.77
C ILE A 564 -37.00 1.38 -2.30
N GLU A 565 -38.04 2.13 -1.87
CA GLU A 565 -38.23 2.57 -0.47
C GLU A 565 -38.18 1.39 0.53
N GLY A 566 -38.76 0.24 0.18
CA GLY A 566 -38.72 -0.95 1.04
C GLY A 566 -37.30 -1.52 1.21
N ALA A 567 -36.50 -1.51 0.15
CA ALA A 567 -35.11 -1.97 0.20
C ALA A 567 -34.22 -1.00 0.98
N GLU A 568 -34.45 0.30 0.83
CA GLU A 568 -33.77 1.34 1.63
C GLU A 568 -34.11 1.20 3.12
N ALA A 569 -35.40 1.05 3.46
CA ALA A 569 -35.85 0.86 4.83
C ALA A 569 -35.24 -0.41 5.46
N GLU A 570 -35.14 -1.50 4.70
CA GLU A 570 -34.50 -2.72 5.19
C GLU A 570 -33.00 -2.51 5.43
N LEU A 571 -32.31 -1.82 4.53
CA LEU A 571 -30.90 -1.50 4.73
C LEU A 571 -30.68 -0.63 5.99
N GLN A 572 -31.55 0.36 6.22
CA GLN A 572 -31.54 1.16 7.46
C GLN A 572 -31.80 0.30 8.71
N ASN A 573 -32.77 -0.64 8.64
CA ASN A 573 -33.04 -1.58 9.73
C ASN A 573 -31.82 -2.43 10.08
N VAL A 574 -31.10 -2.91 9.06
CA VAL A 574 -29.86 -3.65 9.27
C VAL A 574 -28.80 -2.79 9.94
N MET A 575 -28.57 -1.54 9.49
CA MET A 575 -27.62 -0.63 10.17
C MET A 575 -27.99 -0.41 11.64
N LEU A 576 -29.27 -0.21 11.94
CA LEU A 576 -29.74 -0.08 13.32
C LEU A 576 -29.58 -1.39 14.10
N LYS A 577 -29.75 -2.55 13.48
CA LYS A 577 -29.52 -3.86 14.08
C LYS A 577 -28.05 -4.05 14.45
N LEU A 578 -27.11 -3.66 13.59
CA LEU A 578 -25.67 -3.66 13.90
C LEU A 578 -25.36 -2.74 15.10
N ARG A 579 -25.93 -1.54 15.13
CA ARG A 579 -25.72 -0.54 16.19
C ARG A 579 -26.27 -0.97 17.55
N TYR A 580 -27.44 -1.60 17.56
CA TYR A 580 -28.16 -1.94 18.79
C TYR A 580 -28.04 -3.42 19.19
N ALA A 581 -27.14 -4.16 18.54
CA ALA A 581 -26.82 -5.53 18.93
C ALA A 581 -26.37 -5.61 20.40
N ALA A 582 -26.86 -6.63 21.11
CA ALA A 582 -26.53 -6.92 22.51
C ALA A 582 -25.07 -7.37 22.71
N VAL A 583 -24.41 -7.79 21.64
CA VAL A 583 -22.98 -8.09 21.56
C VAL A 583 -22.27 -7.09 20.65
N PRO A 584 -20.96 -6.83 20.85
CA PRO A 584 -20.23 -5.87 20.02
C PRO A 584 -20.14 -6.35 18.57
N VAL A 585 -20.56 -5.49 17.64
CA VAL A 585 -20.27 -5.62 16.21
C VAL A 585 -19.12 -4.70 15.84
N VAL A 586 -18.06 -5.25 15.25
CA VAL A 586 -16.84 -4.53 14.88
C VAL A 586 -16.66 -4.54 13.36
N SER A 587 -16.50 -3.37 12.75
CA SER A 587 -16.09 -3.27 11.34
C SER A 587 -14.58 -3.24 11.22
N ALA A 588 -14.01 -4.26 10.57
CA ALA A 588 -12.59 -4.36 10.27
C ALA A 588 -12.32 -3.84 8.85
N ILE A 589 -12.00 -2.55 8.75
CA ILE A 589 -11.96 -1.80 7.48
C ILE A 589 -10.58 -1.88 6.84
N ARG A 590 -10.52 -2.33 5.58
CA ARG A 590 -9.35 -2.29 4.70
C ARG A 590 -9.73 -1.67 3.36
N GLY A 591 -8.82 -0.89 2.77
CA GLY A 591 -9.08 -0.25 1.48
C GLY A 591 -10.33 0.61 1.52
N ILE A 592 -11.25 0.42 0.58
CA ILE A 592 -12.41 1.31 0.42
C ILE A 592 -13.59 0.91 1.35
N ALA A 593 -14.20 1.93 1.97
CA ALA A 593 -15.49 1.86 2.66
C ALA A 593 -16.34 3.04 2.21
N LEU A 594 -17.09 2.86 1.12
CA LEU A 594 -17.78 3.95 0.43
C LEU A 594 -19.29 3.81 0.53
N GLY A 595 -19.99 4.94 0.61
CA GLY A 595 -21.44 5.01 0.69
C GLY A 595 -22.01 4.06 1.76
N GLY A 596 -22.87 3.12 1.38
CA GLY A 596 -23.38 2.06 2.27
C GLY A 596 -22.32 1.31 3.08
N GLY A 597 -21.09 1.16 2.57
CA GLY A 597 -19.96 0.58 3.32
C GLY A 597 -19.44 1.50 4.42
N CYS A 598 -19.40 2.81 4.19
CA CYS A 598 -19.15 3.82 5.22
C CYS A 598 -20.28 3.81 6.25
N GLU A 599 -21.53 3.75 5.80
CA GLU A 599 -22.72 3.70 6.66
C GLU A 599 -22.70 2.46 7.57
N MET A 600 -22.42 1.28 7.02
CA MET A 600 -22.20 0.06 7.79
C MET A 600 -21.11 0.22 8.86
N ALA A 601 -19.98 0.83 8.50
CA ALA A 601 -18.88 1.04 9.43
C ALA A 601 -19.25 1.99 10.59
N VAL A 602 -19.94 3.10 10.33
CA VAL A 602 -20.25 4.10 11.37
C VAL A 602 -21.39 3.68 12.31
N TYR A 603 -22.17 2.67 11.94
CA TYR A 603 -23.19 2.07 12.79
C TYR A 603 -22.67 0.92 13.67
N SER A 604 -21.55 0.30 13.31
CA SER A 604 -20.88 -0.68 14.18
C SER A 604 -20.50 -0.09 15.54
N ALA A 605 -20.43 -0.95 16.56
CA ALA A 605 -20.02 -0.58 17.91
C ALA A 605 -18.58 -0.05 17.97
N LYS A 606 -17.72 -0.56 17.08
CA LYS A 606 -16.31 -0.19 16.97
C LYS A 606 -15.85 -0.31 15.52
N ARG A 607 -14.90 0.55 15.13
CA ARG A 607 -14.14 0.37 13.89
C ARG A 607 -12.68 0.07 14.22
N VAL A 608 -12.14 -0.89 13.50
CA VAL A 608 -10.71 -1.16 13.42
C VAL A 608 -10.34 -0.96 11.96
N ALA A 609 -9.52 0.05 11.65
CA ALA A 609 -9.22 0.43 10.27
C ALA A 609 -7.75 0.24 9.96
N ALA A 610 -7.43 -0.32 8.80
CA ALA A 610 -6.08 -0.28 8.26
C ALA A 610 -5.67 1.20 8.01
N MET A 611 -4.38 1.52 8.10
CA MET A 611 -3.89 2.89 7.87
C MET A 611 -4.35 3.45 6.51
N GLU A 612 -4.26 2.61 5.47
CA GLU A 612 -4.68 2.93 4.10
C GLU A 612 -6.15 2.52 3.86
N SER A 613 -7.05 3.01 4.72
CA SER A 613 -8.49 2.94 4.52
C SER A 613 -9.05 4.25 3.95
N TYR A 614 -9.90 4.12 2.94
CA TYR A 614 -10.51 5.20 2.18
C TYR A 614 -12.00 5.25 2.45
N ILE A 615 -12.44 6.19 3.29
CA ILE A 615 -13.78 6.18 3.87
C ILE A 615 -14.53 7.45 3.47
N GLY A 616 -15.75 7.29 2.95
CA GLY A 616 -16.57 8.44 2.59
C GLY A 616 -17.96 8.11 2.08
N LEU A 617 -18.86 9.08 2.21
CA LEU A 617 -20.17 9.09 1.55
C LEU A 617 -19.98 9.68 0.15
N VAL A 618 -20.26 8.90 -0.89
CA VAL A 618 -19.92 9.21 -2.30
C VAL A 618 -21.13 9.24 -3.24
N GLU A 619 -22.32 9.02 -2.69
CA GLU A 619 -23.59 8.86 -3.40
C GLU A 619 -23.91 10.05 -4.31
N VAL A 620 -23.49 11.26 -3.92
CA VAL A 620 -23.64 12.48 -4.74
C VAL A 620 -22.95 12.33 -6.10
N GLY A 621 -21.82 11.61 -6.17
CA GLY A 621 -21.08 11.37 -7.39
C GLY A 621 -21.84 10.53 -8.43
N VAL A 622 -22.92 9.86 -8.03
CA VAL A 622 -23.85 9.13 -8.91
C VAL A 622 -25.27 9.71 -8.90
N GLY A 623 -25.44 10.93 -8.35
CA GLY A 623 -26.72 11.64 -8.32
C GLY A 623 -27.68 11.19 -7.21
N LEU A 624 -27.18 10.51 -6.18
CA LEU A 624 -27.96 9.99 -5.05
C LEU A 624 -27.61 10.72 -3.74
N VAL A 625 -28.43 10.54 -2.71
CA VAL A 625 -28.10 10.90 -1.32
C VAL A 625 -27.77 9.64 -0.52
N PRO A 626 -26.89 9.70 0.50
CA PRO A 626 -26.66 8.57 1.39
C PRO A 626 -27.96 8.16 2.12
N GLY A 627 -28.37 6.90 1.93
CA GLY A 627 -29.70 6.41 2.29
C GLY A 627 -29.72 5.38 3.42
N ALA A 628 -28.60 4.76 3.80
CA ALA A 628 -28.59 3.76 4.89
C ALA A 628 -28.40 4.36 6.29
N GLY A 629 -28.39 5.69 6.42
CA GLY A 629 -28.36 6.40 7.70
C GLY A 629 -27.08 7.21 7.97
N GLY A 630 -26.21 7.39 6.99
CA GLY A 630 -24.98 8.18 7.08
C GLY A 630 -25.25 9.66 7.33
N LEU A 631 -26.31 10.23 6.74
CA LEU A 631 -26.72 11.61 7.02
C LEU A 631 -27.25 11.78 8.46
N THR A 632 -28.00 10.79 8.96
CA THR A 632 -28.43 10.75 10.37
C THR A 632 -27.22 10.63 11.31
N TYR A 633 -26.21 9.83 10.93
CA TYR A 633 -24.96 9.76 11.68
C TYR A 633 -24.27 11.13 11.77
N ILE A 634 -24.15 11.86 10.66
CA ILE A 634 -23.58 13.22 10.64
C ILE A 634 -24.34 14.15 11.59
N ALA A 635 -25.67 14.19 11.49
CA ALA A 635 -26.51 15.04 12.34
C ALA A 635 -26.36 14.70 13.84
N ARG A 636 -26.42 13.40 14.17
CA ARG A 636 -26.23 12.91 15.55
C ARG A 636 -24.86 13.26 16.09
N ARG A 637 -23.79 13.05 15.31
CA ARG A 637 -22.41 13.37 15.72
C ARG A 637 -22.22 14.87 15.95
N ALA A 638 -22.82 15.72 15.12
CA ALA A 638 -22.79 17.16 15.33
C ALA A 638 -23.44 17.54 16.67
N ALA A 639 -24.61 16.97 16.98
CA ALA A 639 -25.29 17.19 18.25
C ALA A 639 -24.49 16.67 19.45
N GLU A 640 -23.89 15.49 19.35
CA GLU A 640 -23.01 14.92 20.38
C GLU A 640 -21.79 15.81 20.64
N ASN A 641 -21.13 16.30 19.59
CA ASN A 641 -19.98 17.19 19.72
C ASN A 641 -20.34 18.56 20.30
N ALA A 642 -21.48 19.14 19.90
CA ALA A 642 -22.00 20.37 20.50
C ALA A 642 -22.33 20.16 21.99
N SER A 643 -22.84 18.98 22.37
CA SER A 643 -23.18 18.67 23.75
C SER A 643 -21.96 18.65 24.68
N THR A 644 -20.81 18.18 24.19
CA THR A 644 -19.54 18.12 24.94
C THR A 644 -18.69 19.38 24.81
N SER A 645 -18.99 20.25 23.85
CA SER A 645 -18.32 21.55 23.65
C SER A 645 -18.90 22.66 24.54
N THR A 646 -18.15 23.75 24.70
CA THR A 646 -18.65 25.01 25.29
C THR A 646 -19.62 25.73 24.34
N ASN A 647 -19.46 25.54 23.03
CA ASN A 647 -20.40 26.05 22.03
C ASN A 647 -21.58 25.08 21.88
N LYS A 648 -22.80 25.56 22.18
CA LYS A 648 -24.05 24.78 22.07
C LYS A 648 -24.77 24.97 20.74
N ASP A 649 -24.26 25.83 19.87
CA ASP A 649 -24.72 25.89 18.47
C ASP A 649 -24.27 24.63 17.73
N ILE A 650 -25.22 23.88 17.18
CA ILE A 650 -24.97 22.61 16.48
C ILE A 650 -24.43 22.87 15.07
N LEU A 651 -24.80 24.00 14.44
CA LEU A 651 -24.51 24.27 13.04
C LEU A 651 -22.99 24.20 12.71
N PRO A 652 -22.08 24.79 13.50
CA PRO A 652 -20.63 24.68 13.26
C PRO A 652 -20.11 23.24 13.26
N PHE A 653 -20.66 22.36 14.10
CA PHE A 653 -20.27 20.95 14.15
C PHE A 653 -20.88 20.12 13.03
N LEU A 654 -21.99 20.60 12.45
CA LEU A 654 -22.66 19.96 11.32
C LEU A 654 -21.96 20.25 10.00
N THR A 655 -21.39 21.46 9.84
CA THR A 655 -20.84 21.95 8.58
C THR A 655 -19.80 21.00 7.98
N GLU A 656 -18.86 20.49 8.76
CA GLU A 656 -17.79 19.64 8.20
C GLU A 656 -18.33 18.31 7.64
N GLY A 657 -19.21 17.62 8.38
CA GLY A 657 -19.84 16.39 7.92
C GLY A 657 -20.78 16.63 6.73
N PHE A 658 -21.57 17.70 6.77
CA PHE A 658 -22.42 18.12 5.64
C PHE A 658 -21.59 18.38 4.38
N THR A 659 -20.54 19.18 4.47
CA THR A 659 -19.66 19.50 3.34
C THR A 659 -18.98 18.25 2.81
N ALA A 660 -18.52 17.35 3.69
CA ALA A 660 -17.91 16.09 3.27
C ALA A 660 -18.89 15.24 2.45
N ALA A 661 -20.14 15.08 2.90
CA ALA A 661 -21.16 14.34 2.16
C ALA A 661 -21.56 15.04 0.84
N ALA A 662 -21.79 16.35 0.88
CA ALA A 662 -22.22 17.14 -0.28
C ALA A 662 -21.15 17.24 -1.38
N MET A 663 -19.86 17.16 -1.02
CA MET A 663 -18.74 17.18 -1.96
C MET A 663 -18.21 15.77 -2.31
N ALA A 664 -18.85 14.70 -1.82
CA ALA A 664 -18.37 13.33 -1.94
C ALA A 664 -16.90 13.17 -1.47
N LYS A 665 -16.52 13.85 -0.39
CA LYS A 665 -15.16 13.84 0.15
C LYS A 665 -14.86 12.50 0.79
N VAL A 666 -13.86 11.81 0.24
CA VAL A 666 -13.30 10.56 0.77
C VAL A 666 -12.05 10.88 1.56
N GLY A 667 -11.97 10.41 2.81
CA GLY A 667 -10.71 10.43 3.56
C GLY A 667 -9.71 9.49 2.87
N THR A 668 -8.50 9.96 2.59
CA THR A 668 -7.45 9.22 1.87
C THR A 668 -6.51 8.43 2.79
N SER A 669 -6.90 8.31 4.06
CA SER A 669 -6.29 7.50 5.09
C SER A 669 -7.26 7.33 6.25
N ALA A 670 -7.01 6.36 7.13
CA ALA A 670 -7.77 6.26 8.37
C ALA A 670 -7.56 7.49 9.27
N ILE A 671 -6.36 8.09 9.27
CA ILE A 671 -6.06 9.30 10.05
C ILE A 671 -6.90 10.49 9.55
N GLU A 672 -6.96 10.70 8.23
CA GLU A 672 -7.78 11.75 7.62
C GLU A 672 -9.27 11.47 7.83
N SER A 673 -9.70 10.21 7.73
CA SER A 673 -11.08 9.80 7.97
C SER A 673 -11.52 10.06 9.42
N ARG A 674 -10.59 10.00 10.39
CA ARG A 674 -10.84 10.44 11.76
C ARG A 674 -11.09 11.94 11.85
N LYS A 675 -10.29 12.76 11.14
CA LYS A 675 -10.48 14.22 11.08
C LYS A 675 -11.82 14.59 10.46
N ILE A 676 -12.24 13.89 9.39
CA ILE A 676 -13.54 14.10 8.74
C ILE A 676 -14.72 13.64 9.64
N GLY A 677 -14.48 12.72 10.57
CA GLY A 677 -15.48 12.24 11.54
C GLY A 677 -16.11 10.89 11.23
N TYR A 678 -15.60 10.15 10.25
CA TYR A 678 -16.04 8.77 9.96
C TYR A 678 -15.41 7.75 10.92
N LEU A 679 -14.21 8.04 11.43
CA LEU A 679 -13.61 7.33 12.57
C LEU A 679 -13.62 8.22 13.81
N LEU A 680 -13.69 7.60 14.97
CA LEU A 680 -13.57 8.25 16.28
C LEU A 680 -12.13 8.13 16.82
N ASP A 681 -11.82 8.93 17.85
CA ASP A 681 -10.55 8.80 18.58
C ASP A 681 -10.40 7.45 19.27
N SER A 682 -11.52 6.86 19.69
CA SER A 682 -11.56 5.53 20.30
C SER A 682 -11.35 4.38 19.30
N ASP A 683 -11.46 4.64 17.99
CA ASP A 683 -11.26 3.62 16.96
C ASP A 683 -9.78 3.34 16.72
N VAL A 684 -9.48 2.07 16.46
CA VAL A 684 -8.09 1.59 16.33
C VAL A 684 -7.64 1.70 14.87
N ILE A 685 -6.47 2.29 14.66
CA ILE A 685 -5.79 2.27 13.36
C ILE A 685 -4.67 1.24 13.41
N VAL A 686 -4.71 0.29 12.48
CA VAL A 686 -3.73 -0.78 12.35
C VAL A 686 -2.83 -0.46 11.15
N PRO A 687 -1.52 -0.26 11.35
CA PRO A 687 -0.59 0.01 10.25
C PRO A 687 -0.52 -1.17 9.25
N ASN A 688 -0.44 -2.40 9.76
CA ASN A 688 -0.37 -3.60 8.93
C ASN A 688 -1.76 -4.16 8.61
N LYS A 689 -2.12 -4.17 7.33
CA LYS A 689 -3.43 -4.67 6.85
C LYS A 689 -3.66 -6.15 7.18
N ASP A 690 -2.61 -6.97 7.25
CA ASP A 690 -2.73 -8.41 7.50
C ASP A 690 -2.95 -8.73 9.00
N GLU A 691 -2.76 -7.74 9.89
CA GLU A 691 -3.07 -7.86 11.32
C GLU A 691 -4.49 -7.40 11.68
N LEU A 692 -5.24 -6.93 10.69
CA LEU A 692 -6.52 -6.25 10.89
C LEU A 692 -7.55 -7.15 11.59
N LEU A 693 -7.72 -8.39 11.12
CA LEU A 693 -8.65 -9.35 11.71
C LEU A 693 -8.26 -9.70 13.14
N PHE A 694 -6.97 -9.91 13.40
CA PHE A 694 -6.45 -10.20 14.74
C PHE A 694 -6.81 -9.09 15.73
N VAL A 695 -6.58 -7.83 15.34
CA VAL A 695 -6.92 -6.68 16.19
C VAL A 695 -8.44 -6.56 16.37
N ALA A 696 -9.23 -6.75 15.32
CA ALA A 696 -10.69 -6.65 15.38
C ALA A 696 -11.34 -7.70 16.30
N LEU A 697 -10.88 -8.95 16.23
CA LEU A 697 -11.35 -10.03 17.13
C LEU A 697 -11.02 -9.70 18.60
N ASN A 698 -9.82 -9.16 18.86
CA ASN A 698 -9.43 -8.78 20.21
C ASN A 698 -10.22 -7.56 20.73
N GLU A 699 -10.54 -6.58 19.90
CA GLU A 699 -11.43 -5.48 20.27
C GLU A 699 -12.84 -5.97 20.61
N ALA A 700 -13.40 -6.89 19.82
CA ALA A 700 -14.70 -7.50 20.11
C ALA A 700 -14.68 -8.22 21.48
N ARG A 701 -13.65 -9.02 21.74
CA ARG A 701 -13.45 -9.69 23.05
C ARG A 701 -13.30 -8.70 24.19
N ALA A 702 -12.51 -7.64 24.01
CA ALA A 702 -12.28 -6.64 25.03
C ALA A 702 -13.58 -5.91 25.40
N LEU A 703 -14.38 -5.54 24.40
CA LEU A 703 -15.70 -4.95 24.61
C LEU A 703 -16.63 -5.92 25.35
N PHE A 704 -16.72 -7.18 24.91
CA PHE A 704 -17.55 -8.17 25.58
C PHE A 704 -17.14 -8.41 27.04
N ASN A 705 -15.86 -8.66 27.29
CA ASN A 705 -15.32 -8.96 28.62
C ASN A 705 -15.42 -7.75 29.58
N SER A 706 -15.45 -6.53 29.05
CA SER A 706 -15.70 -5.32 29.84
C SER A 706 -17.19 -5.05 30.09
N GLY A 707 -18.08 -5.95 29.66
CA GLY A 707 -19.51 -5.88 29.93
C GLY A 707 -20.27 -5.02 28.93
N TYR A 708 -19.87 -5.03 27.64
CA TYR A 708 -20.51 -4.26 26.57
C TYR A 708 -22.04 -4.28 26.63
N ARG A 709 -22.63 -3.11 26.38
CA ARG A 709 -24.06 -2.90 26.15
C ARG A 709 -24.20 -1.97 24.97
N ALA A 710 -25.20 -2.26 24.12
CA ALA A 710 -25.59 -1.35 23.06
C ALA A 710 -25.84 0.07 23.62
N PRO A 711 -25.53 1.13 22.84
CA PRO A 711 -25.93 2.48 23.20
C PRO A 711 -27.45 2.56 23.34
N HIS A 712 -27.94 3.36 24.30
CA HIS A 712 -29.37 3.59 24.42
C HIS A 712 -29.92 4.30 23.17
N LYS A 713 -31.11 3.88 22.72
CA LYS A 713 -31.92 4.66 21.78
C LYS A 713 -32.27 5.99 22.44
N ARG A 714 -31.70 7.09 21.93
CA ARG A 714 -31.92 8.45 22.45
C ARG A 714 -32.19 9.37 21.28
N GLN A 715 -33.10 10.31 21.50
CA GLN A 715 -33.28 11.41 20.57
C GLN A 715 -32.13 12.41 20.71
N PHE A 716 -31.84 13.15 19.64
CA PHE A 716 -30.85 14.22 19.61
C PHE A 716 -31.43 15.48 18.96
N PRO A 717 -31.00 16.68 19.38
CA PRO A 717 -31.45 17.93 18.79
C PRO A 717 -30.87 18.12 17.38
N VAL A 718 -31.65 18.71 16.48
CA VAL A 718 -31.21 19.12 15.13
C VAL A 718 -31.21 20.64 14.98
N VAL A 719 -30.51 21.14 13.95
CA VAL A 719 -30.46 22.57 13.64
C VAL A 719 -31.78 23.14 13.08
N GLY A 720 -32.64 22.30 12.51
CA GLY A 720 -33.97 22.68 12.02
C GLY A 720 -33.96 23.71 10.88
N ARG A 721 -35.12 24.36 10.67
CA ARG A 721 -35.39 25.30 9.57
C ARG A 721 -34.38 26.44 9.47
N SER A 722 -33.92 26.98 10.60
CA SER A 722 -32.97 28.10 10.61
C SER A 722 -31.60 27.69 10.06
N GLY A 723 -31.05 26.57 10.55
CA GLY A 723 -29.79 26.02 10.03
C GLY A 723 -29.90 25.63 8.55
N LEU A 724 -31.03 25.03 8.15
CA LEU A 724 -31.31 24.71 6.75
C LEU A 724 -31.30 25.95 5.86
N ALA A 725 -31.91 27.05 6.30
CA ALA A 725 -31.91 28.32 5.57
C ALA A 725 -30.49 28.89 5.43
N THR A 726 -29.68 28.83 6.49
CA THR A 726 -28.27 29.26 6.44
C THR A 726 -27.45 28.47 5.43
N ILE A 727 -27.53 27.13 5.46
CA ILE A 727 -26.82 26.26 4.51
C ILE A 727 -27.30 26.52 3.09
N LYS A 728 -28.62 26.60 2.86
CA LYS A 728 -29.18 26.91 1.53
C LYS A 728 -28.72 28.27 1.01
N GLY A 729 -28.62 29.28 1.87
CA GLY A 729 -28.06 30.59 1.49
C GLY A 729 -26.62 30.48 0.97
N GLN A 730 -25.78 29.68 1.63
CA GLN A 730 -24.41 29.40 1.17
C GLN A 730 -24.40 28.67 -0.17
N LEU A 731 -25.25 27.64 -0.34
CA LEU A 731 -25.36 26.90 -1.59
C LEU A 731 -25.84 27.77 -2.76
N VAL A 732 -26.78 28.69 -2.52
CA VAL A 732 -27.22 29.68 -3.53
C VAL A 732 -26.04 30.54 -3.98
N ASN A 733 -25.24 31.07 -3.04
CA ASN A 733 -24.05 31.86 -3.37
C ASN A 733 -23.03 31.05 -4.18
N MET A 734 -22.82 29.77 -3.84
CA MET A 734 -21.91 28.90 -4.58
C MET A 734 -22.41 28.64 -6.01
N ARG A 735 -23.72 28.40 -6.18
CA ARG A 735 -24.34 28.17 -7.50
C ARG A 735 -24.26 29.41 -8.37
N ASP A 736 -24.72 30.55 -7.86
CA ASP A 736 -24.78 31.80 -8.61
C ASP A 736 -23.37 32.38 -8.87
N GLY A 737 -22.40 32.02 -8.02
CA GLY A 737 -20.97 32.26 -8.23
C GLY A 737 -20.27 31.28 -9.19
N GLY A 738 -20.98 30.27 -9.70
CA GLY A 738 -20.43 29.30 -10.66
C GLY A 738 -19.51 28.22 -10.06
N PHE A 739 -19.49 28.06 -8.73
CA PHE A 739 -18.69 27.04 -8.05
C PHE A 739 -19.35 25.66 -8.07
N ILE A 740 -20.68 25.60 -8.15
CA ILE A 740 -21.47 24.36 -8.23
C ILE A 740 -22.56 24.50 -9.30
N SER A 741 -22.95 23.39 -9.92
CA SER A 741 -24.04 23.36 -10.90
C SER A 741 -25.42 23.45 -10.23
N ALA A 742 -26.47 23.65 -11.04
CA ALA A 742 -27.85 23.57 -10.56
C ALA A 742 -28.20 22.16 -10.00
N HIS A 743 -27.59 21.11 -10.56
CA HIS A 743 -27.76 19.74 -10.07
C HIS A 743 -27.07 19.55 -8.73
N ASP A 744 -25.82 20.01 -8.58
CA ASP A 744 -25.09 19.96 -7.31
C ASP A 744 -25.84 20.70 -6.21
N PHE A 745 -26.38 21.89 -6.54
CA PHE A 745 -27.24 22.66 -5.64
C PHE A 745 -28.47 21.86 -5.19
N HIS A 746 -29.14 21.16 -6.12
CA HIS A 746 -30.32 20.36 -5.81
C HIS A 746 -29.99 19.22 -4.83
N ILE A 747 -28.97 18.42 -5.12
CA ILE A 747 -28.57 17.29 -4.26
C ILE A 747 -28.05 17.78 -2.90
N ALA A 748 -27.20 18.80 -2.88
CA ALA A 748 -26.72 19.39 -1.63
C ALA A 748 -27.86 19.97 -0.79
N SER A 749 -28.92 20.51 -1.42
CA SER A 749 -30.12 20.98 -0.72
C SER A 749 -30.94 19.84 -0.11
N LEU A 750 -30.99 18.67 -0.76
CA LEU A 750 -31.64 17.47 -0.22
C LEU A 750 -30.85 16.95 0.99
N ILE A 751 -29.52 16.85 0.87
CA ILE A 751 -28.63 16.48 1.98
C ILE A 751 -28.81 17.44 3.15
N ALA A 752 -28.79 18.75 2.89
CA ALA A 752 -29.02 19.78 3.90
C ALA A 752 -30.38 19.57 4.61
N GLY A 753 -31.43 19.24 3.84
CA GLY A 753 -32.75 18.91 4.39
C GLY A 753 -32.68 17.77 5.40
N VAL A 754 -32.04 16.65 5.06
CA VAL A 754 -31.92 15.48 5.94
C VAL A 754 -31.07 15.79 7.17
N VAL A 755 -29.86 16.33 7.00
CA VAL A 755 -28.94 16.57 8.14
C VAL A 755 -29.45 17.66 9.10
N CYS A 756 -30.36 18.53 8.65
CA CYS A 756 -31.03 19.52 9.49
C CYS A 756 -32.29 19.00 10.17
N GLY A 757 -32.71 17.75 9.91
CA GLY A 757 -33.92 17.14 10.45
C GLY A 757 -35.22 17.54 9.74
N GLY A 758 -35.14 18.08 8.52
CA GLY A 758 -36.29 18.45 7.71
C GLY A 758 -36.93 19.78 8.13
N ASP A 759 -38.25 19.87 7.99
CA ASP A 759 -39.04 21.07 8.26
C ASP A 759 -39.48 21.15 9.74
N VAL A 760 -38.51 21.28 10.64
CA VAL A 760 -38.74 21.34 12.09
C VAL A 760 -38.07 22.56 12.72
N ASP A 761 -38.52 22.97 13.91
CA ASP A 761 -37.88 24.07 14.63
C ASP A 761 -36.48 23.65 15.14
N ALA A 762 -35.58 24.63 15.28
CA ALA A 762 -34.24 24.39 15.82
C ALA A 762 -34.33 23.82 17.24
N GLY A 763 -33.52 22.80 17.53
CA GLY A 763 -33.52 22.09 18.81
C GLY A 763 -34.58 20.99 18.92
N THR A 764 -35.41 20.76 17.88
CA THR A 764 -36.33 19.63 17.84
C THR A 764 -35.57 18.32 18.01
N LEU A 765 -36.09 17.43 18.86
CA LEU A 765 -35.50 16.12 19.13
C LEU A 765 -35.96 15.11 18.09
N VAL A 766 -35.02 14.47 17.40
CA VAL A 766 -35.26 13.41 16.40
C VAL A 766 -34.55 12.11 16.79
N THR A 767 -34.96 10.98 16.23
CA THR A 767 -34.40 9.64 16.51
C THR A 767 -33.30 9.22 15.55
#